data_AF-A0A1Q3GN43-F1
#
_entry.id   AF-A0A1Q3GN43-F1
#
_cell.length_a   1.000
_cell.length_b   1.000
_cell.length_c   1.000
_cell.angle_alpha   90.00
_cell.angle_beta   90.00
_cell.angle_gamma   90.00
#
_symmetry.space_group_name_H-M   'P 1'
#
loop_
_entity.id
_entity.type
_entity.pdbx_description
1 polymer ?
#
loop_
_entity_poly.entity_id
_entity_poly.type
_entity_poly.pdbx_seq_one_letter_code
_entity_poly.pdbx_strand_id
1 'polypeptide(L)'
;MDKEESIKNLQNLAKEVKSLKEQVHLRRPIIIEFCGSPKAGKTTTITSLNVFLKRNGFKTTVLAEKASICPIEKKTHYYFNMWTLCSSITDLLPKILSDTKFDIIIIDRGIFDALCWLEWLNNNEHENNPYLNDEYFNILTEFASMDLWTSIIDLVYIFKAEPDISIEREYANLLTATRGTIMNESVLESYNLAIEQTLEKFEGKFREIQQLNNSSKNPNEVNHTVTKTILETLKNLLADKIGYFRIPKGNLKQGINHFEVIKDHKLEFDTRSDVENNYNLIQPIPIVVITNKEKTKVLVVKKNEKTTPKESAENNKLLIYIGGHVRKEDYRSDNLKDTFARCLNREITEELNESISTNKIQPFLIYDPNTQSSSKHLAICYICIMDLDNKMFSPSEEEFVQMRGTTKSGQIYEVNEFVRKHKNQIEYWSEQILRKIFNINFSIEIQKTYEDEKIGYFNNLKTNLKSGINDFTILDSFRLEYDFRKKVEKNYNLIQPIPIIVITNYQKSKILVVKKNEKTTSKESAESEKLLLYLGGHVKEDDNKHTLKETFIECLYREIYEELNEKIKINQAFPFLIYDPIIKSSSKHLAICYVIEMDLDNKIFSPSTEEFVQIKGTTKSGQIHNIKDLVKSYRNMKQIENWSKHILKKVFNINTFDTLFEN
;
A
#
# COMPACT_ATOMS: atom_id res chain seq x y z
N MET A 1 39.44 36.04 7.41
CA MET A 1 39.34 34.62 7.03
C MET A 1 39.90 34.51 5.62
N ASP A 2 40.80 33.57 5.36
CA ASP A 2 41.36 33.40 4.02
C ASP A 2 40.25 32.99 3.04
N LYS A 3 40.24 33.57 1.83
CA LYS A 3 39.19 33.35 0.83
C LYS A 3 39.13 31.88 0.41
N GLU A 4 40.29 31.22 0.31
CA GLU A 4 40.37 29.80 -0.03
C GLU A 4 39.79 28.92 1.07
N GLU A 5 40.11 29.20 2.33
CA GLU A 5 39.56 28.50 3.51
C GLU A 5 38.03 28.66 3.58
N SER A 6 37.52 29.87 3.33
CA SER A 6 36.09 30.17 3.27
C SER A 6 35.36 29.33 2.22
N ILE A 7 35.92 29.24 1.01
CA ILE A 7 35.34 28.45 -0.09
C ILE A 7 35.38 26.96 0.25
N LYS A 8 36.48 26.47 0.81
CA LYS A 8 36.62 25.07 1.22
C LYS A 8 35.58 24.67 2.27
N ASN A 9 35.31 25.55 3.22
CA ASN A 9 34.27 25.34 4.24
C ASN A 9 32.88 25.23 3.61
N LEU A 10 32.53 26.10 2.65
CA LEU A 10 31.27 26.00 1.91
C LEU A 10 31.18 24.71 1.10
N GLN A 11 32.27 24.29 0.44
CA GLN A 11 32.28 23.04 -0.33
C GLN A 11 32.09 21.81 0.56
N ASN A 12 32.69 21.79 1.75
CA ASN A 12 32.50 20.71 2.72
C ASN A 12 31.04 20.65 3.20
N LEU A 13 30.45 21.80 3.52
CA LEU A 13 29.05 21.86 3.90
C LEU A 13 28.12 21.43 2.76
N ALA A 14 28.41 21.81 1.52
CA ALA A 14 27.67 21.37 0.34
C ALA A 14 27.74 19.85 0.13
N LYS A 15 28.90 19.23 0.36
CA LYS A 15 29.05 17.77 0.33
C LYS A 15 28.23 17.08 1.41
N GLU A 16 28.22 17.63 2.62
CA GLU A 16 27.41 17.11 3.72
C GLU A 16 25.91 17.17 3.39
N VAL A 17 25.42 18.32 2.92
CA VAL A 17 24.03 18.50 2.47
C VAL A 17 23.67 17.51 1.37
N LYS A 18 24.56 17.30 0.39
CA LYS A 18 24.34 16.33 -0.68
C LYS A 18 24.26 14.89 -0.17
N SER A 19 25.17 14.51 0.73
CA SER A 19 25.16 13.19 1.35
C SER A 19 23.89 12.94 2.16
N LEU A 20 23.43 13.92 2.95
CA LEU A 20 22.17 13.83 3.71
C LEU A 20 20.99 13.64 2.76
N LYS A 21 20.96 14.41 1.67
CA LYS A 21 19.91 14.27 0.66
C LYS A 21 19.86 12.87 0.05
N GLU A 22 21.01 12.33 -0.32
CA GLU A 22 21.12 10.98 -0.89
C GLU A 22 20.67 9.89 0.08
N GLN A 23 20.83 10.10 1.40
CA GLN A 23 20.37 9.19 2.45
C GLN A 23 18.86 9.28 2.72
N VAL A 24 18.30 10.49 2.75
CA VAL A 24 16.89 10.72 3.10
C VAL A 24 15.94 10.35 1.95
N HIS A 25 16.45 10.12 0.74
CA HIS A 25 15.66 9.79 -0.45
C HIS A 25 14.46 10.72 -0.64
N LEU A 26 14.69 12.05 -0.56
CA LEU A 26 13.63 13.02 -0.81
C LEU A 26 13.01 12.81 -2.20
N ARG A 27 11.70 12.57 -2.22
CA ARG A 27 10.93 12.26 -3.44
C ARG A 27 10.64 13.48 -4.31
N ARG A 28 10.72 14.70 -3.74
CA ARG A 28 10.62 15.97 -4.46
C ARG A 28 11.89 16.82 -4.33
N PRO A 29 12.19 17.70 -5.30
CA PRO A 29 13.27 18.68 -5.18
C PRO A 29 13.04 19.62 -4.00
N ILE A 30 14.13 20.14 -3.43
CA ILE A 30 14.03 21.22 -2.44
C ILE A 30 13.76 22.53 -3.17
N ILE A 31 12.79 23.30 -2.70
CA ILE A 31 12.35 24.52 -3.39
C ILE A 31 12.68 25.75 -2.55
N ILE A 32 13.47 26.66 -3.15
CA ILE A 32 13.92 27.90 -2.51
C ILE A 32 13.33 29.08 -3.28
N GLU A 33 12.49 29.87 -2.62
CA GLU A 33 11.97 31.13 -3.15
C GLU A 33 12.88 32.29 -2.72
N PHE A 34 13.32 33.11 -3.67
CA PHE A 34 13.96 34.38 -3.42
C PHE A 34 12.94 35.50 -3.63
N CYS A 35 12.71 36.32 -2.61
CA CYS A 35 11.75 37.43 -2.68
C CYS A 35 12.31 38.70 -2.01
N GLY A 36 11.58 39.80 -2.10
CA GLY A 36 11.91 41.04 -1.40
C GLY A 36 12.15 42.23 -2.32
N SER A 37 12.73 43.31 -1.78
CA SER A 37 12.67 44.63 -2.42
C SER A 37 13.38 44.67 -3.78
N PRO A 38 12.87 45.47 -4.74
CA PRO A 38 13.56 45.71 -6.00
C PRO A 38 15.01 46.15 -5.79
N LYS A 39 15.92 45.67 -6.66
CA LYS A 39 17.38 45.94 -6.60
C LYS A 39 18.09 45.59 -5.29
N ALA A 40 17.50 44.75 -4.46
CA ALA A 40 18.17 44.18 -3.29
C ALA A 40 19.23 43.11 -3.61
N GLY A 41 19.68 42.91 -4.85
CA GLY A 41 20.77 41.96 -5.19
C GLY A 41 20.38 40.47 -5.30
N LYS A 42 19.08 40.16 -5.41
CA LYS A 42 18.55 38.79 -5.56
C LYS A 42 19.14 38.04 -6.76
N THR A 43 18.97 38.57 -7.96
CA THR A 43 19.36 37.92 -9.23
C THR A 43 20.85 37.58 -9.29
N THR A 44 21.71 38.48 -8.77
CA THR A 44 23.16 38.24 -8.65
C THR A 44 23.47 37.08 -7.71
N THR A 45 22.78 37.03 -6.57
CA THR A 45 22.97 35.97 -5.57
C THR A 45 22.44 34.63 -6.08
N ILE A 46 21.27 34.59 -6.71
CA ILE A 46 20.69 33.40 -7.36
C ILE A 46 21.66 32.83 -8.38
N THR A 47 22.22 33.68 -9.24
CA THR A 47 23.17 33.25 -10.27
C THR A 47 24.42 32.62 -9.65
N SER A 48 24.97 33.27 -8.63
CA SER A 48 26.18 32.80 -7.94
C SER A 48 25.95 31.50 -7.17
N LEU A 49 24.83 31.40 -6.44
CA LEU A 49 24.40 30.19 -5.73
C LEU A 49 24.17 29.02 -6.70
N ASN A 50 23.46 29.25 -7.80
CA ASN A 50 23.18 28.21 -8.79
C ASN A 50 24.47 27.65 -9.40
N VAL A 51 25.43 28.50 -9.75
CA VAL A 51 26.75 28.08 -10.25
C VAL A 51 27.50 27.29 -9.18
N PHE A 52 27.49 27.76 -7.92
CA PHE A 52 28.13 27.07 -6.81
C PHE A 52 27.54 25.66 -6.59
N LEU A 53 26.22 25.53 -6.54
CA LEU A 53 25.53 24.26 -6.34
C LEU A 53 25.83 23.27 -7.49
N LYS A 54 25.74 23.72 -8.75
CA LYS A 54 26.10 22.87 -9.92
C LYS A 54 27.54 22.37 -9.85
N ARG A 55 28.48 23.24 -9.47
CA ARG A 55 29.90 22.87 -9.32
C ARG A 55 30.15 21.90 -8.17
N ASN A 56 29.26 21.86 -7.18
CA ASN A 56 29.28 20.86 -6.09
C ASN A 56 28.38 19.64 -6.39
N GLY A 57 27.94 19.48 -7.65
CA GLY A 57 27.28 18.29 -8.16
C GLY A 57 25.79 18.19 -7.86
N PHE A 58 25.12 19.29 -7.46
CA PHE A 58 23.67 19.34 -7.39
C PHE A 58 23.07 19.56 -8.78
N LYS A 59 21.97 18.87 -9.09
CA LYS A 59 21.13 19.15 -10.25
C LYS A 59 20.21 20.31 -9.92
N THR A 60 20.41 21.48 -10.50
CA THR A 60 19.61 22.67 -10.14
C THR A 60 18.98 23.34 -11.36
N THR A 61 17.82 23.96 -11.14
CA THR A 61 17.16 24.83 -12.12
C THR A 61 16.70 26.12 -11.46
N VAL A 62 16.62 27.18 -12.25
CA VAL A 62 16.17 28.51 -11.81
C VAL A 62 14.93 28.89 -12.61
N LEU A 63 13.85 29.23 -11.93
CA LEU A 63 12.65 29.80 -12.52
C LEU A 63 12.79 31.32 -12.47
N ALA A 64 12.89 31.93 -13.65
CA ALA A 64 13.08 33.38 -13.78
C ALA A 64 11.79 34.16 -13.49
N GLU A 65 11.93 35.40 -13.00
CA GLU A 65 10.78 36.24 -12.69
C GLU A 65 9.91 36.48 -13.93
N LYS A 66 8.60 36.55 -13.72
CA LYS A 66 7.60 36.70 -14.79
C LYS A 66 7.15 38.14 -15.01
N ALA A 67 7.48 39.05 -14.10
CA ALA A 67 7.05 40.45 -14.14
C ALA A 67 7.49 41.19 -15.42
N SER A 68 8.66 40.85 -15.98
CA SER A 68 9.20 41.49 -17.19
C SER A 68 8.50 41.11 -18.49
N ILE A 69 7.81 39.97 -18.52
CA ILE A 69 7.10 39.44 -19.70
C ILE A 69 5.58 39.42 -19.50
N CYS A 70 5.08 40.00 -18.40
CA CYS A 70 3.67 40.05 -18.11
C CYS A 70 2.94 40.94 -19.13
N PRO A 71 1.85 40.46 -19.76
CA PRO A 71 1.11 41.24 -20.75
C PRO A 71 0.25 42.36 -20.14
N ILE A 72 0.13 42.41 -18.81
CA ILE A 72 -0.66 43.42 -18.10
C ILE A 72 0.21 44.66 -17.91
N GLU A 73 -0.16 45.77 -18.55
CA GLU A 73 0.64 47.00 -18.52
C GLU A 73 0.69 47.64 -17.13
N LYS A 74 -0.44 47.61 -16.41
CA LYS A 74 -0.57 48.27 -15.10
C LYS A 74 -0.04 47.39 -13.97
N LYS A 75 1.24 47.57 -13.63
CA LYS A 75 1.94 46.83 -12.55
C LYS A 75 1.28 46.94 -11.17
N THR A 76 0.54 48.01 -10.92
CA THR A 76 -0.15 48.22 -9.64
C THR A 76 -1.54 47.58 -9.61
N HIS A 77 -2.04 47.03 -10.71
CA HIS A 77 -3.32 46.31 -10.69
C HIS A 77 -3.13 44.89 -10.15
N TYR A 78 -4.00 44.39 -9.26
CA TYR A 78 -3.87 43.05 -8.67
C TYR A 78 -3.79 41.91 -9.71
N TYR A 79 -4.49 42.00 -10.86
CA TYR A 79 -4.30 41.09 -12.00
C TYR A 79 -2.84 40.91 -12.44
N PHE A 80 -2.00 41.94 -12.39
CA PHE A 80 -0.58 41.82 -12.68
C PHE A 80 0.07 40.81 -11.72
N ASN A 81 -0.14 41.02 -10.42
CA ASN A 81 0.40 40.16 -9.37
C ASN A 81 -0.15 38.72 -9.47
N MET A 82 -1.45 38.57 -9.73
CA MET A 82 -2.08 37.26 -9.92
C MET A 82 -1.54 36.53 -11.15
N TRP A 83 -1.32 37.24 -12.26
CA TRP A 83 -0.73 36.64 -13.45
C TRP A 83 0.71 36.17 -13.18
N THR A 84 1.52 36.96 -12.47
CA THR A 84 2.90 36.58 -12.12
C THR A 84 2.94 35.39 -11.16
N LEU A 85 2.04 35.35 -10.17
CA LEU A 85 1.89 34.22 -9.23
C LEU A 85 1.52 32.94 -9.99
N CYS A 86 0.43 32.97 -10.75
CA CYS A 86 -0.06 31.82 -11.50
C CYS A 86 0.96 31.33 -12.54
N SER A 87 1.69 32.24 -13.17
CA SER A 87 2.76 31.89 -14.12
C SER A 87 3.93 31.19 -13.43
N SER A 88 4.29 31.64 -12.21
CA SER A 88 5.34 31.00 -11.41
C SER A 88 4.94 29.58 -10.97
N ILE A 89 3.68 29.40 -10.55
CA ILE A 89 3.11 28.08 -10.24
C ILE A 89 3.11 27.17 -11.48
N THR A 90 2.67 27.70 -12.63
CA THR A 90 2.63 26.97 -13.92
C THR A 90 4.01 26.49 -14.33
N ASP A 91 5.05 27.29 -14.09
CA ASP A 91 6.42 26.91 -14.39
C ASP A 91 6.97 25.88 -13.41
N LEU A 92 6.60 25.97 -12.14
CA LEU A 92 7.08 25.12 -11.05
C LEU A 92 6.51 23.70 -11.12
N LEU A 93 5.20 23.53 -11.27
CA LEU A 93 4.53 22.24 -11.16
C LEU A 93 5.12 21.16 -12.08
N PRO A 94 5.39 21.41 -13.39
CA PRO A 94 5.97 20.39 -14.25
C PRO A 94 7.37 19.95 -13.82
N LYS A 95 8.11 20.76 -13.06
CA LYS A 95 9.51 20.47 -12.66
C LYS A 95 9.53 19.66 -11.37
N ILE A 96 8.50 19.83 -10.53
CA ILE A 96 8.24 18.97 -9.38
C ILE A 96 7.82 17.57 -9.86
N LEU A 97 6.94 17.52 -10.85
CA LEU A 97 6.34 16.28 -11.35
C LEU A 97 7.15 15.58 -12.45
N SER A 98 8.26 16.16 -12.91
CA SER A 98 9.03 15.55 -14.01
C SER A 98 9.86 14.36 -13.54
N ASP A 99 10.03 13.37 -14.43
CA ASP A 99 10.99 12.27 -14.25
C ASP A 99 12.44 12.77 -14.12
N THR A 100 12.72 13.98 -14.62
CA THR A 100 14.02 14.63 -14.41
C THR A 100 14.12 15.09 -12.96
N LYS A 101 14.77 14.27 -12.13
CA LYS A 101 14.97 14.56 -10.71
C LYS A 101 15.95 15.72 -10.54
N PHE A 102 15.41 16.92 -10.37
CA PHE A 102 16.16 18.07 -9.86
C PHE A 102 16.48 17.88 -8.39
N ASP A 103 17.62 18.42 -7.99
CA ASP A 103 17.99 18.46 -6.60
C ASP A 103 17.38 19.64 -5.85
N ILE A 104 17.51 20.81 -6.46
CA ILE A 104 17.07 22.10 -5.92
C ILE A 104 16.44 22.90 -7.06
N ILE A 105 15.26 23.47 -6.81
CA ILE A 105 14.62 24.46 -7.68
C ILE A 105 14.71 25.81 -6.98
N ILE A 106 15.24 26.81 -7.68
CA ILE A 106 15.32 28.19 -7.18
C ILE A 106 14.29 29.02 -7.94
N ILE A 107 13.46 29.79 -7.23
CA ILE A 107 12.43 30.64 -7.80
C ILE A 107 12.81 32.10 -7.57
N ASP A 108 12.92 32.90 -8.64
CA ASP A 108 13.08 34.36 -8.54
C ASP A 108 11.69 35.01 -8.50
N ARG A 109 11.21 35.28 -7.28
CA ARG A 109 9.85 35.72 -6.91
C ARG A 109 8.78 34.65 -7.12
N GLY A 110 8.04 34.32 -6.07
CA GLY A 110 7.01 33.28 -6.10
C GLY A 110 5.78 33.63 -5.27
N ILE A 111 5.39 32.70 -4.41
CA ILE A 111 4.15 32.78 -3.64
C ILE A 111 4.28 33.82 -2.53
N PHE A 112 5.40 33.84 -1.82
CA PHE A 112 5.63 34.80 -0.75
C PHE A 112 5.74 36.23 -1.30
N ASP A 113 6.49 36.45 -2.40
CA ASP A 113 6.56 37.78 -3.04
C ASP A 113 5.17 38.28 -3.45
N ALA A 114 4.30 37.38 -3.96
CA ALA A 114 2.93 37.74 -4.34
C ALA A 114 2.09 38.18 -3.13
N LEU A 115 2.24 37.52 -1.96
CA LEU A 115 1.57 37.93 -0.73
C LEU A 115 2.03 39.33 -0.28
N CYS A 116 3.34 39.62 -0.35
CA CYS A 116 3.87 40.96 -0.06
C CYS A 116 3.24 42.04 -0.95
N TRP A 117 3.08 41.76 -2.24
CA TRP A 117 2.42 42.69 -3.17
C TRP A 117 0.93 42.84 -2.89
N LEU A 118 0.21 41.79 -2.50
CA LEU A 118 -1.21 41.90 -2.10
C LEU A 118 -1.36 42.79 -0.86
N GLU A 119 -0.50 42.59 0.14
CA GLU A 119 -0.48 43.42 1.36
C GLU A 119 -0.17 44.88 1.02
N TRP A 120 0.81 45.12 0.15
CA TRP A 120 1.15 46.45 -0.31
C TRP A 120 -0.03 47.11 -1.04
N LEU A 121 -0.70 46.40 -1.94
CA LEU A 121 -1.84 46.92 -2.70
C LEU A 121 -3.04 47.27 -1.82
N ASN A 122 -3.29 46.51 -0.76
CA ASN A 122 -4.38 46.77 0.17
C ASN A 122 -4.13 48.03 1.04
N ASN A 123 -2.86 48.27 1.40
CA ASN A 123 -2.50 49.33 2.35
C ASN A 123 -2.05 50.64 1.68
N ASN A 124 -1.96 50.69 0.34
CA ASN A 124 -1.47 51.85 -0.41
C ASN A 124 -2.46 52.26 -1.52
N GLU A 125 -3.66 52.68 -1.09
CA GLU A 125 -4.65 53.30 -1.98
C GLU A 125 -4.12 54.65 -2.51
N HIS A 126 -4.22 54.86 -3.82
CA HIS A 126 -3.84 56.11 -4.48
C HIS A 126 -4.75 56.35 -5.69
N GLU A 127 -5.00 57.61 -6.08
CA GLU A 127 -5.86 57.96 -7.23
C GLU A 127 -5.57 57.20 -8.54
N ASN A 128 -4.32 56.73 -8.73
CA ASN A 128 -3.89 56.00 -9.93
C ASN A 128 -3.80 54.47 -9.74
N ASN A 129 -4.14 53.95 -8.55
CA ASN A 129 -4.10 52.54 -8.21
C ASN A 129 -5.54 52.03 -7.99
N PRO A 130 -6.05 51.04 -8.74
CA PRO A 130 -7.40 50.53 -8.48
C PRO A 130 -7.41 49.90 -7.08
N TYR A 131 -8.31 50.39 -6.23
CA TYR A 131 -8.53 49.88 -4.88
C TYR A 131 -8.71 48.37 -4.91
N LEU A 132 -7.82 47.65 -4.23
CA LEU A 132 -8.07 46.25 -3.88
C LEU A 132 -8.92 46.28 -2.61
N ASN A 133 -10.21 46.01 -2.74
CA ASN A 133 -11.10 45.99 -1.58
C ASN A 133 -10.78 44.79 -0.67
N ASP A 134 -11.18 44.89 0.60
CA ASP A 134 -10.94 43.86 1.61
C ASP A 134 -11.48 42.47 1.20
N GLU A 135 -12.61 42.42 0.48
CA GLU A 135 -13.19 41.16 0.01
C GLU A 135 -12.27 40.45 -0.99
N TYR A 136 -11.82 41.15 -2.03
CA TYR A 136 -10.89 40.62 -3.01
C TYR A 136 -9.52 40.37 -2.39
N PHE A 137 -9.04 41.24 -1.51
CA PHE A 137 -7.81 41.02 -0.76
C PHE A 137 -7.88 39.68 -0.01
N ASN A 138 -8.95 39.44 0.73
CA ASN A 138 -9.13 38.19 1.49
C ASN A 138 -9.17 36.98 0.55
N ILE A 139 -9.94 37.01 -0.54
CA ILE A 139 -10.05 35.89 -1.49
C ILE A 139 -8.70 35.58 -2.15
N LEU A 140 -7.99 36.61 -2.64
CA LEU A 140 -6.71 36.44 -3.33
C LEU A 140 -5.61 35.98 -2.37
N THR A 141 -5.63 36.49 -1.14
CA THR A 141 -4.71 36.10 -0.08
C THR A 141 -4.97 34.67 0.39
N GLU A 142 -6.23 34.27 0.54
CA GLU A 142 -6.59 32.88 0.81
C GLU A 142 -6.09 31.96 -0.30
N PHE A 143 -6.30 32.33 -1.57
CA PHE A 143 -5.79 31.60 -2.71
C PHE A 143 -4.26 31.47 -2.70
N ALA A 144 -3.52 32.57 -2.56
CA ALA A 144 -2.06 32.54 -2.56
C ALA A 144 -1.49 31.79 -1.34
N SER A 145 -2.17 31.87 -0.20
CA SER A 145 -1.73 31.25 1.06
C SER A 145 -2.34 29.87 1.34
N MET A 146 -2.93 29.21 0.32
CA MET A 146 -3.39 27.82 0.44
C MET A 146 -2.24 26.90 0.86
N ASP A 147 -2.54 25.91 1.71
CA ASP A 147 -1.58 24.88 2.13
C ASP A 147 -1.00 24.14 0.90
N LEU A 148 -1.79 23.98 -0.16
CA LEU A 148 -1.36 23.40 -1.45
C LEU A 148 -0.13 24.11 -2.04
N TRP A 149 -0.05 25.44 -1.93
CA TRP A 149 1.04 26.21 -2.50
C TRP A 149 2.18 26.40 -1.51
N THR A 150 1.83 26.79 -0.27
CA THR A 150 2.83 27.15 0.74
C THR A 150 3.64 25.95 1.23
N SER A 151 3.06 24.74 1.25
CA SER A 151 3.78 23.51 1.64
C SER A 151 4.82 23.03 0.63
N ILE A 152 4.74 23.50 -0.62
CA ILE A 152 5.69 23.16 -1.68
C ILE A 152 7.02 23.90 -1.46
N ILE A 153 6.99 25.11 -0.89
CA ILE A 153 8.18 25.94 -0.68
C ILE A 153 8.88 25.54 0.63
N ASP A 154 10.14 25.11 0.52
CA ASP A 154 10.92 24.66 1.68
C ASP A 154 11.63 25.80 2.39
N LEU A 155 12.04 26.83 1.64
CA LEU A 155 12.72 28.01 2.15
C LEU A 155 12.30 29.26 1.38
N VAL A 156 11.85 30.28 2.10
CA VAL A 156 11.73 31.64 1.58
C VAL A 156 12.95 32.44 2.05
N TYR A 157 13.69 33.04 1.13
CA TYR A 157 14.84 33.89 1.43
C TYR A 157 14.55 35.34 1.00
N ILE A 158 14.32 36.19 2.00
CA ILE A 158 13.91 37.58 1.81
C ILE A 158 15.14 38.49 1.73
N PHE A 159 15.23 39.28 0.66
CA PHE A 159 16.23 40.33 0.50
C PHE A 159 15.59 41.70 0.74
N LYS A 160 16.12 42.43 1.71
CA LYS A 160 15.76 43.83 1.99
C LYS A 160 16.97 44.73 1.71
N ALA A 161 16.66 45.90 1.17
CA ALA A 161 17.60 47.00 0.96
C ALA A 161 16.86 48.31 1.27
N GLU A 162 17.61 49.28 1.79
CA GLU A 162 17.09 50.63 2.00
C GLU A 162 16.70 51.27 0.66
N PRO A 163 15.64 52.10 0.60
CA PRO A 163 15.16 52.71 -0.62
C PRO A 163 16.22 53.47 -1.42
N ASP A 164 17.06 54.26 -0.73
CA ASP A 164 18.14 55.05 -1.30
C ASP A 164 19.17 54.18 -2.04
N ILE A 165 19.54 53.05 -1.46
CA ILE A 165 20.49 52.10 -2.03
C ILE A 165 19.89 51.35 -3.22
N SER A 166 18.62 50.95 -3.12
CA SER A 166 17.92 50.31 -4.25
C SER A 166 17.82 51.25 -5.45
N ILE A 167 17.60 52.55 -5.20
CA ILE A 167 17.61 53.62 -6.20
C ILE A 167 19.01 53.77 -6.78
N GLU A 168 20.04 53.94 -5.94
CA GLU A 168 21.44 54.05 -6.38
C GLU A 168 21.82 52.90 -7.31
N ARG A 169 21.48 51.66 -6.94
CA ARG A 169 21.74 50.45 -7.74
C ARG A 169 20.99 50.40 -9.06
N GLU A 170 19.79 50.98 -9.15
CA GLU A 170 19.04 51.09 -10.41
C GLU A 170 19.77 52.04 -11.37
N TYR A 171 20.13 53.23 -10.89
CA TYR A 171 20.72 54.26 -11.74
C TYR A 171 22.21 54.08 -12.03
N ALA A 172 22.92 53.25 -11.27
CA ALA A 172 24.34 52.97 -11.48
C ALA A 172 24.67 52.48 -12.91
N ASN A 173 23.71 51.85 -13.61
CA ASN A 173 23.91 51.29 -14.95
C ASN A 173 22.87 51.79 -15.98
N LEU A 174 22.01 52.75 -15.64
CA LEU A 174 21.03 53.31 -16.57
C LEU A 174 21.55 54.58 -17.23
N LEU A 175 21.27 54.73 -18.52
CA LEU A 175 21.51 55.97 -19.27
C LEU A 175 20.38 57.01 -19.07
N THR A 176 19.56 56.86 -18.03
CA THR A 176 18.40 57.71 -17.73
C THR A 176 18.26 57.93 -16.23
N ALA A 177 17.79 59.12 -15.84
CA ALA A 177 17.47 59.48 -14.45
C ALA A 177 15.95 59.47 -14.16
N THR A 178 15.11 59.06 -15.13
CA THR A 178 13.66 59.06 -14.96
C THR A 178 13.24 58.00 -13.94
N ARG A 179 12.51 58.42 -12.91
CA ARG A 179 11.97 57.51 -11.88
C ARG A 179 10.90 56.58 -12.44
N GLY A 180 11.05 55.29 -12.17
CA GLY A 180 10.05 54.28 -12.49
C GLY A 180 8.84 54.35 -11.55
N THR A 181 7.71 53.80 -11.97
CA THR A 181 6.47 53.76 -11.17
C THR A 181 6.61 52.97 -9.86
N ILE A 182 7.51 51.98 -9.83
CA ILE A 182 7.84 51.19 -8.64
C ILE A 182 9.15 51.66 -7.97
N MET A 183 10.11 52.14 -8.76
CA MET A 183 11.46 52.50 -8.28
C MET A 183 11.51 53.95 -7.78
N ASN A 184 10.78 54.23 -6.70
CA ASN A 184 10.80 55.49 -5.97
C ASN A 184 10.75 55.25 -4.46
N GLU A 185 11.18 56.24 -3.67
CA GLU A 185 11.39 56.11 -2.22
C GLU A 185 10.14 55.68 -1.48
N SER A 186 9.00 56.34 -1.70
CA SER A 186 7.76 56.05 -0.97
C SER A 186 7.22 54.65 -1.27
N VAL A 187 7.29 54.19 -2.52
CA VAL A 187 6.88 52.82 -2.88
C VAL A 187 7.83 51.79 -2.28
N LEU A 188 9.13 52.02 -2.29
CA LEU A 188 10.10 51.07 -1.72
C LEU A 188 9.99 50.97 -0.20
N GLU A 189 9.78 52.10 0.50
CA GLU A 189 9.58 52.14 1.94
C GLU A 189 8.27 51.43 2.34
N SER A 190 7.15 51.77 1.68
CA SER A 190 5.87 51.11 1.92
C SER A 190 5.88 49.61 1.56
N TYR A 191 6.65 49.21 0.54
CA TYR A 191 6.82 47.79 0.20
C TYR A 191 7.64 47.05 1.24
N ASN A 192 8.69 47.66 1.80
CA ASN A 192 9.43 47.06 2.92
C ASN A 192 8.51 46.83 4.14
N LEU A 193 7.60 47.77 4.44
CA LEU A 193 6.58 47.59 5.48
C LEU A 193 5.62 46.42 5.16
N ALA A 194 5.18 46.30 3.91
CA ALA A 194 4.32 45.20 3.48
C ALA A 194 5.00 43.82 3.63
N ILE A 195 6.32 43.73 3.46
CA ILE A 195 7.08 42.51 3.74
C ILE A 195 7.00 42.13 5.22
N GLU A 196 7.16 43.08 6.15
CA GLU A 196 7.05 42.82 7.59
C GLU A 196 5.65 42.37 7.98
N GLN A 197 4.62 43.05 7.46
CA GLN A 197 3.22 42.68 7.69
C GLN A 197 2.90 41.28 7.16
N THR A 198 3.47 40.91 6.01
CA THR A 198 3.32 39.58 5.42
C THR A 198 4.01 38.52 6.26
N LEU A 199 5.20 38.80 6.79
CA LEU A 199 5.90 37.92 7.74
C LEU A 199 5.02 37.65 8.96
N GLU A 200 4.53 38.69 9.63
CA GLU A 200 3.68 38.55 10.82
C GLU A 200 2.42 37.70 10.55
N LYS A 201 1.80 37.85 9.37
CA LYS A 201 0.56 37.14 9.01
C LYS A 201 0.79 35.70 8.56
N PHE A 202 1.90 35.42 7.87
CA PHE A 202 2.05 34.17 7.10
C PHE A 202 3.27 33.33 7.46
N GLU A 203 4.17 33.77 8.34
CA GLU A 203 5.37 33.01 8.72
C GLU A 203 5.04 31.54 9.08
N GLY A 204 4.00 31.30 9.88
CA GLY A 204 3.57 29.96 10.29
C GLY A 204 3.00 29.06 9.16
N LYS A 205 2.80 29.60 7.95
CA LYS A 205 2.37 28.81 6.77
C LYS A 205 3.53 28.31 5.92
N PHE A 206 4.71 28.91 6.05
CA PHE A 206 5.91 28.48 5.34
C PHE A 206 6.77 27.61 6.23
N ARG A 207 7.54 26.71 5.62
CA ARG A 207 8.38 25.77 6.35
C ARG A 207 9.54 26.47 7.08
N GLU A 208 10.19 27.38 6.37
CA GLU A 208 11.33 28.14 6.86
C GLU A 208 11.41 29.48 6.12
N ILE A 209 11.67 30.56 6.86
CA ILE A 209 11.89 31.88 6.28
C ILE A 209 13.19 32.45 6.84
N GLN A 210 14.04 32.94 5.95
CA GLN A 210 15.30 33.60 6.28
C GLN A 210 15.31 34.99 5.65
N GLN A 211 15.95 35.95 6.33
CA GLN A 211 16.02 37.32 5.84
C GLN A 211 17.44 37.87 5.85
N LEU A 212 17.73 38.72 4.87
CA LEU A 212 18.96 39.47 4.77
C LEU A 212 18.66 40.93 4.46
N ASN A 213 19.12 41.82 5.34
CA ASN A 213 19.32 43.22 5.01
C ASN A 213 20.75 43.39 4.44
N ASN A 214 20.87 43.93 3.22
CA ASN A 214 22.13 44.07 2.50
C ASN A 214 22.50 45.51 2.10
N SER A 215 21.96 46.49 2.83
CA SER A 215 22.17 47.93 2.64
C SER A 215 23.61 48.42 2.85
N SER A 216 24.60 47.57 3.11
CA SER A 216 25.99 48.05 3.32
C SER A 216 27.06 47.00 3.03
N LYS A 217 26.69 45.89 2.39
CA LYS A 217 27.56 44.71 2.30
C LYS A 217 28.17 44.58 0.92
N ASN A 218 29.45 44.20 0.88
CA ASN A 218 30.14 43.83 -0.35
C ASN A 218 29.39 42.66 -1.03
N PRO A 219 29.13 42.69 -2.35
CA PRO A 219 28.45 41.60 -3.05
C PRO A 219 29.03 40.21 -2.80
N ASN A 220 30.36 40.09 -2.66
CA ASN A 220 31.00 38.81 -2.38
C ASN A 220 30.71 38.31 -0.96
N GLU A 221 30.67 39.20 0.03
CA GLU A 221 30.33 38.86 1.41
C GLU A 221 28.85 38.50 1.54
N VAL A 222 27.98 39.20 0.80
CA VAL A 222 26.55 38.84 0.67
C VAL A 222 26.42 37.44 0.11
N ASN A 223 27.04 37.15 -1.03
CA ASN A 223 26.97 35.84 -1.68
C ASN A 223 27.49 34.73 -0.76
N HIS A 224 28.61 34.96 -0.07
CA HIS A 224 29.16 34.00 0.89
C HIS A 224 28.18 33.73 2.04
N THR A 225 27.66 34.79 2.66
CA THR A 225 26.73 34.70 3.79
C THR A 225 25.46 33.96 3.38
N VAL A 226 24.82 34.36 2.27
CA VAL A 226 23.60 33.72 1.77
C VAL A 226 23.83 32.26 1.45
N THR A 227 24.94 31.94 0.75
CA THR A 227 25.26 30.54 0.43
C THR A 227 25.46 29.71 1.69
N LYS A 228 26.19 30.24 2.68
CA LYS A 228 26.40 29.57 3.97
C LYS A 228 25.07 29.31 4.68
N THR A 229 24.27 30.35 4.87
CA THR A 229 22.97 30.28 5.56
C THR A 229 22.05 29.29 4.85
N ILE A 230 21.94 29.35 3.53
CA ILE A 230 21.13 28.39 2.76
C ILE A 230 21.62 26.97 3.00
N LEU A 231 22.92 26.69 2.90
CA LEU A 231 23.43 25.34 3.11
C LEU A 231 23.21 24.82 4.54
N GLU A 232 23.37 25.68 5.56
CA GLU A 232 23.08 25.33 6.96
C GLU A 232 21.59 25.06 7.17
N THR A 233 20.72 25.89 6.58
CA THR A 233 19.28 25.67 6.57
C THR A 233 18.93 24.36 5.88
N LEU A 234 19.45 24.10 4.67
CA LEU A 234 19.22 22.86 3.94
C LEU A 234 19.66 21.64 4.74
N LYS A 235 20.82 21.70 5.40
CA LYS A 235 21.29 20.65 6.31
C LYS A 235 20.27 20.38 7.42
N ASN A 236 19.72 21.42 8.03
CA ASN A 236 18.70 21.28 9.08
C ASN A 236 17.36 20.75 8.56
N LEU A 237 16.93 21.18 7.38
CA LEU A 237 15.69 20.69 6.74
C LEU A 237 15.82 19.22 6.32
N LEU A 238 17.04 18.78 5.97
CA LEU A 238 17.37 17.40 5.63
C LEU A 238 17.67 16.53 6.85
N ALA A 239 17.76 17.10 8.06
CA ALA A 239 17.84 16.29 9.27
C ALA A 239 16.48 15.63 9.47
N ASP A 240 16.37 14.34 9.11
CA ASP A 240 15.14 13.54 9.14
C ASP A 240 14.60 13.44 10.58
N LYS A 241 13.79 14.44 10.98
CA LYS A 241 13.20 14.54 12.31
C LYS A 241 11.77 14.01 12.28
N ILE A 242 11.53 12.96 13.04
CA ILE A 242 10.23 12.29 13.11
C ILE A 242 9.54 12.54 14.46
N GLY A 243 8.22 12.53 14.42
CA GLY A 243 7.35 12.73 15.56
C GLY A 243 7.39 11.53 16.51
N TYR A 244 7.25 11.79 17.81
CA TYR A 244 7.06 10.77 18.83
C TYR A 244 6.24 11.28 20.01
N PHE A 245 5.66 10.33 20.74
CA PHE A 245 4.97 10.53 21.99
C PHE A 245 5.71 9.84 23.14
N ARG A 246 5.64 10.46 24.33
CA ARG A 246 6.00 9.84 25.61
C ARG A 246 4.76 9.27 26.29
N ILE A 247 4.16 8.25 25.68
CA ILE A 247 2.99 7.55 26.24
C ILE A 247 3.48 6.34 27.04
N PRO A 248 3.05 6.16 28.31
CA PRO A 248 3.25 4.91 29.01
C PRO A 248 2.60 3.76 28.22
N LYS A 249 3.38 2.77 27.76
CA LYS A 249 2.87 1.67 26.90
C LYS A 249 1.70 0.90 27.51
N GLY A 250 1.59 0.85 28.85
CA GLY A 250 0.46 0.26 29.55
C GLY A 250 -0.90 0.93 29.27
N ASN A 251 -0.91 2.15 28.74
CA ASN A 251 -2.13 2.85 28.33
C ASN A 251 -2.62 2.42 26.94
N LEU A 252 -1.81 1.70 26.16
CA LEU A 252 -2.17 1.18 24.84
C LEU A 252 -2.50 -0.31 24.93
N LYS A 253 -3.67 -0.70 24.43
CA LYS A 253 -4.07 -2.10 24.29
C LYS A 253 -3.47 -2.67 23.01
N GLN A 254 -3.16 -3.96 22.98
CA GLN A 254 -2.86 -4.63 21.72
C GLN A 254 -4.10 -4.60 20.80
N GLY A 255 -3.90 -4.32 19.51
CA GLY A 255 -4.96 -4.19 18.52
C GLY A 255 -5.56 -2.79 18.46
N ILE A 256 -6.89 -2.69 18.37
CA ILE A 256 -7.61 -1.43 18.15
C ILE A 256 -7.70 -0.59 19.42
N ASN A 257 -7.34 0.69 19.32
CA ASN A 257 -7.47 1.70 20.37
C ASN A 257 -8.27 2.91 19.87
N HIS A 258 -8.80 3.69 20.82
CA HIS A 258 -9.51 4.94 20.57
C HIS A 258 -8.52 6.10 20.39
N PHE A 259 -8.82 7.05 19.51
CA PHE A 259 -7.97 8.21 19.25
C PHE A 259 -7.75 9.08 20.49
N GLU A 260 -8.72 9.09 21.40
CA GLU A 260 -8.69 9.85 22.65
C GLU A 260 -7.48 9.52 23.53
N VAL A 261 -6.90 8.31 23.41
CA VAL A 261 -5.73 7.89 24.19
C VAL A 261 -4.51 8.80 23.96
N ILE A 262 -4.38 9.40 22.78
CA ILE A 262 -3.25 10.27 22.43
C ILE A 262 -3.60 11.76 22.42
N LYS A 263 -4.88 12.12 22.61
CA LYS A 263 -5.37 13.49 22.42
C LYS A 263 -4.66 14.52 23.32
N ASP A 264 -4.36 14.13 24.55
CA ASP A 264 -3.75 15.02 25.55
C ASP A 264 -2.21 14.89 25.60
N HIS A 265 -1.62 14.07 24.72
CA HIS A 265 -0.17 13.90 24.67
C HIS A 265 0.45 14.87 23.67
N LYS A 266 1.54 15.52 24.08
CA LYS A 266 2.31 16.41 23.22
C LYS A 266 3.14 15.59 22.22
N LEU A 267 3.04 15.96 20.94
CA LEU A 267 3.90 15.42 19.88
C LEU A 267 5.25 16.14 19.90
N GLU A 268 6.33 15.40 20.16
CA GLU A 268 7.70 15.89 20.15
C GLU A 268 8.44 15.38 18.90
N PHE A 269 9.58 15.99 18.55
CA PHE A 269 10.34 15.66 17.34
C PHE A 269 11.83 15.58 17.65
N ASP A 270 12.48 14.53 17.14
CA ASP A 270 13.93 14.38 17.21
C ASP A 270 14.43 13.59 15.99
N THR A 271 15.74 13.41 15.85
CA THR A 271 16.30 12.68 14.70
C THR A 271 15.75 11.26 14.64
N ARG A 272 15.50 10.75 13.42
CA ARG A 272 15.00 9.40 13.19
C ARG A 272 15.84 8.34 13.89
N SER A 273 17.17 8.47 13.85
CA SER A 273 18.06 7.53 14.52
C SER A 273 17.84 7.51 16.04
N ASP A 274 17.72 8.68 16.68
CA ASP A 274 17.53 8.76 18.14
C ASP A 274 16.15 8.21 18.55
N VAL A 275 15.11 8.52 17.76
CA VAL A 275 13.75 8.06 18.02
C VAL A 275 13.62 6.55 17.77
N GLU A 276 14.15 6.04 16.66
CA GLU A 276 14.12 4.61 16.32
C GLU A 276 14.98 3.78 17.28
N ASN A 277 16.04 4.32 17.89
CA ASN A 277 16.85 3.60 18.87
C ASN A 277 16.23 3.59 20.29
N ASN A 278 15.24 4.44 20.58
CA ASN A 278 14.64 4.54 21.90
C ASN A 278 13.32 3.75 22.03
N TYR A 279 13.37 2.64 22.78
CA TYR A 279 12.21 1.75 23.01
C TYR A 279 11.07 2.36 23.83
N ASN A 280 11.30 3.48 24.52
CA ASN A 280 10.30 4.14 25.35
C ASN A 280 9.45 5.16 24.59
N LEU A 281 9.82 5.48 23.35
CA LEU A 281 9.11 6.43 22.52
C LEU A 281 8.12 5.69 21.60
N ILE A 282 6.94 6.28 21.44
CA ILE A 282 5.91 5.79 20.52
C ILE A 282 5.85 6.71 19.31
N GLN A 283 6.13 6.16 18.14
CA GLN A 283 6.14 6.84 16.86
C GLN A 283 4.74 6.75 16.22
N PRO A 284 4.04 7.87 16.04
CA PRO A 284 2.79 7.88 15.29
C PRO A 284 3.05 7.66 13.80
N ILE A 285 2.36 6.67 13.23
CA ILE A 285 2.37 6.37 11.79
C ILE A 285 0.96 6.57 11.23
N PRO A 286 0.62 7.77 10.73
CA PRO A 286 -0.62 7.96 9.99
C PRO A 286 -0.67 7.04 8.78
N ILE A 287 -1.75 6.27 8.68
CA ILE A 287 -2.02 5.36 7.55
C ILE A 287 -3.43 5.60 7.00
N VAL A 288 -3.62 5.35 5.71
CA VAL A 288 -4.92 5.39 5.05
C VAL A 288 -5.26 4.05 4.42
N VAL A 289 -6.49 3.60 4.61
CA VAL A 289 -7.09 2.46 3.90
C VAL A 289 -8.00 3.02 2.82
N ILE A 290 -7.72 2.71 1.55
CA ILE A 290 -8.52 3.15 0.41
C ILE A 290 -9.46 2.02 -0.01
N THR A 291 -10.77 2.28 0.04
CA THR A 291 -11.82 1.28 -0.20
C THR A 291 -13.04 1.89 -0.92
N ASN A 292 -13.90 1.04 -1.48
CA ASN A 292 -15.19 1.48 -2.03
C ASN A 292 -16.24 1.66 -0.93
N LYS A 293 -17.36 2.29 -1.27
CA LYS A 293 -18.44 2.62 -0.34
C LYS A 293 -19.04 1.39 0.34
N GLU A 294 -19.14 0.29 -0.40
CA GLU A 294 -19.67 -1.00 0.05
C GLU A 294 -18.65 -1.78 0.89
N LYS A 295 -17.38 -1.32 0.93
CA LYS A 295 -16.26 -1.97 1.60
C LYS A 295 -16.07 -3.42 1.14
N THR A 296 -16.17 -3.65 -0.16
CA THR A 296 -15.92 -4.94 -0.79
C THR A 296 -14.57 -4.98 -1.48
N LYS A 297 -14.01 -3.83 -1.86
CA LYS A 297 -12.73 -3.67 -2.54
C LYS A 297 -11.74 -2.87 -1.70
N VAL A 298 -10.45 -3.16 -1.84
CA VAL A 298 -9.38 -2.44 -1.15
C VAL A 298 -8.15 -2.31 -2.04
N LEU A 299 -7.46 -1.18 -1.94
CA LEU A 299 -6.14 -1.01 -2.56
C LEU A 299 -5.09 -1.82 -1.77
N VAL A 300 -4.32 -2.63 -2.49
CA VAL A 300 -3.24 -3.45 -1.93
C VAL A 300 -1.90 -2.99 -2.48
N VAL A 301 -0.92 -2.82 -1.60
CA VAL A 301 0.45 -2.45 -1.95
C VAL A 301 1.47 -3.43 -1.35
N LYS A 302 2.64 -3.53 -1.96
CA LYS A 302 3.81 -4.25 -1.42
C LYS A 302 5.01 -3.32 -1.47
N LYS A 303 5.63 -3.07 -0.31
CA LYS A 303 6.85 -2.26 -0.26
C LYS A 303 8.02 -2.95 -0.96
N ASN A 304 8.91 -2.12 -1.50
CA ASN A 304 10.11 -2.57 -2.21
C ASN A 304 11.15 -3.10 -1.20
N GLU A 305 11.68 -4.28 -1.48
CA GLU A 305 12.66 -4.96 -0.61
C GLU A 305 13.97 -4.18 -0.47
N LYS A 306 14.28 -3.26 -1.41
CA LYS A 306 15.49 -2.43 -1.36
C LYS A 306 15.39 -1.30 -0.34
N THR A 307 14.20 -0.75 -0.14
CA THR A 307 13.95 0.41 0.72
C THR A 307 13.35 0.01 2.08
N THR A 308 12.86 -1.23 2.20
CA THR A 308 12.29 -1.74 3.44
C THR A 308 13.35 -2.46 4.29
N PRO A 309 13.59 -2.03 5.55
CA PRO A 309 14.48 -2.73 6.45
C PRO A 309 14.06 -4.19 6.65
N LYS A 310 15.02 -5.11 6.72
CA LYS A 310 14.73 -6.55 6.87
C LYS A 310 13.92 -6.88 8.13
N GLU A 311 14.10 -6.09 9.18
CA GLU A 311 13.42 -6.22 10.47
C GLU A 311 12.07 -5.49 10.54
N SER A 312 11.65 -4.82 9.46
CA SER A 312 10.32 -4.22 9.38
C SER A 312 9.25 -5.31 9.35
N ALA A 313 8.15 -5.10 10.06
CA ALA A 313 6.97 -5.94 10.00
C ALA A 313 6.33 -5.98 8.60
N GLU A 314 6.59 -4.95 7.79
CA GLU A 314 6.08 -4.78 6.43
C GLU A 314 6.90 -5.54 5.38
N ASN A 315 8.11 -5.98 5.74
CA ASN A 315 9.04 -6.58 4.80
C ASN A 315 8.45 -7.86 4.19
N ASN A 316 8.39 -7.90 2.86
CA ASN A 316 7.80 -9.00 2.09
C ASN A 316 6.32 -9.30 2.37
N LYS A 317 5.58 -8.34 2.93
CA LYS A 317 4.15 -8.47 3.21
C LYS A 317 3.30 -7.64 2.24
N LEU A 318 2.06 -8.07 2.06
CA LEU A 318 1.02 -7.29 1.39
C LEU A 318 0.34 -6.40 2.42
N LEU A 319 0.28 -5.11 2.14
CA LEU A 319 -0.35 -4.10 2.97
C LEU A 319 -1.64 -3.65 2.28
N ILE A 320 -2.66 -3.37 3.09
CA ILE A 320 -3.92 -2.78 2.62
C ILE A 320 -4.08 -1.31 3.03
N TYR A 321 -2.96 -0.70 3.41
CA TYR A 321 -2.84 0.69 3.81
C TYR A 321 -1.59 1.31 3.21
N ILE A 322 -1.55 2.64 3.23
CA ILE A 322 -0.45 3.48 2.76
C ILE A 322 -0.20 4.56 3.82
N GLY A 323 1.05 4.92 4.07
CA GLY A 323 1.39 5.93 5.07
C GLY A 323 2.84 5.84 5.54
N GLY A 324 3.20 6.72 6.49
CA GLY A 324 4.58 6.92 6.90
C GLY A 324 4.72 7.66 8.22
N HIS A 325 5.96 7.98 8.59
CA HIS A 325 6.24 8.72 9.82
C HIS A 325 5.80 10.19 9.68
N VAL A 326 5.26 10.75 10.77
CA VAL A 326 5.05 12.20 10.87
C VAL A 326 6.41 12.87 10.93
N ARG A 327 6.67 13.79 10.01
CA ARG A 327 7.89 14.60 9.98
C ARG A 327 7.65 15.95 10.65
N LYS A 328 8.73 16.61 11.07
CA LYS A 328 8.64 17.95 11.68
C LYS A 328 7.92 18.96 10.77
N GLU A 329 8.07 18.83 9.45
CA GLU A 329 7.41 19.68 8.44
C GLU A 329 5.87 19.53 8.40
N ASP A 330 5.33 18.40 8.87
CA ASP A 330 3.88 18.15 8.93
C ASP A 330 3.22 18.91 10.10
N TYR A 331 4.01 19.30 11.09
CA TYR A 331 3.56 19.94 12.33
C TYR A 331 3.60 21.47 12.22
N ARG A 332 2.41 22.07 12.10
CA ARG A 332 2.20 23.53 12.09
C ARG A 332 1.48 24.06 13.33
N SER A 333 0.77 23.19 14.04
CA SER A 333 -0.01 23.53 15.23
C SER A 333 -0.11 22.31 16.14
N ASP A 334 -0.48 22.55 17.40
CA ASP A 334 -0.72 21.47 18.38
C ASP A 334 -1.95 20.60 18.07
N ASN A 335 -2.68 20.89 16.98
CA ASN A 335 -3.76 20.01 16.54
C ASN A 335 -3.20 18.75 15.87
N LEU A 336 -3.22 17.64 16.63
CA LEU A 336 -2.76 16.34 16.16
C LEU A 336 -3.50 15.85 14.91
N LYS A 337 -4.81 16.09 14.81
CA LYS A 337 -5.60 15.64 13.65
C LYS A 337 -5.14 16.33 12.37
N ASP A 338 -4.89 17.64 12.44
CA ASP A 338 -4.40 18.41 11.29
C ASP A 338 -2.97 17.98 10.91
N THR A 339 -2.12 17.73 11.90
CA THR A 339 -0.75 17.24 11.69
C THR A 339 -0.75 15.88 10.98
N PHE A 340 -1.56 14.93 11.45
CA PHE A 340 -1.67 13.60 10.82
C PHE A 340 -2.32 13.65 9.43
N ALA A 341 -3.30 14.53 9.23
CA ALA A 341 -3.90 14.77 7.93
C ALA A 341 -2.87 15.32 6.91
N ARG A 342 -2.02 16.27 7.32
CA ARG A 342 -0.94 16.80 6.45
C ARG A 342 0.09 15.73 6.12
N CYS A 343 0.53 14.96 7.11
CA CYS A 343 1.42 13.81 6.90
C CYS A 343 0.84 12.83 5.87
N LEU A 344 -0.44 12.45 6.02
CA LEU A 344 -1.09 11.55 5.06
C LEU A 344 -1.17 12.14 3.67
N ASN A 345 -1.56 13.41 3.53
CA ASN A 345 -1.66 14.04 2.22
C ASN A 345 -0.29 14.06 1.52
N ARG A 346 0.79 14.37 2.27
CA ARG A 346 2.16 14.30 1.75
C ARG A 346 2.52 12.90 1.29
N GLU A 347 2.34 11.88 2.14
CA GLU A 347 2.66 10.49 1.79
C GLU A 347 1.84 10.01 0.57
N ILE A 348 0.54 10.27 0.52
CA ILE A 348 -0.31 9.85 -0.60
C ILE A 348 0.10 10.55 -1.90
N THR A 349 0.41 11.84 -1.87
CA THR A 349 0.88 12.55 -3.05
C THR A 349 2.24 12.03 -3.52
N GLU A 350 3.18 11.79 -2.60
CA GLU A 350 4.51 11.27 -2.95
C GLU A 350 4.49 9.81 -3.40
N GLU A 351 3.60 8.98 -2.85
CA GLU A 351 3.59 7.53 -3.05
C GLU A 351 2.61 7.06 -4.12
N LEU A 352 1.49 7.77 -4.32
CA LEU A 352 0.45 7.41 -5.28
C LEU A 352 0.21 8.45 -6.36
N ASN A 353 0.79 9.65 -6.23
CA ASN A 353 0.47 10.81 -7.07
C ASN A 353 -1.04 11.14 -7.07
N GLU A 354 -1.67 11.02 -5.90
CA GLU A 354 -3.09 11.27 -5.68
C GLU A 354 -3.30 12.32 -4.57
N SER A 355 -4.52 12.83 -4.49
CA SER A 355 -4.96 13.74 -3.42
C SER A 355 -6.22 13.21 -2.76
N ILE A 356 -6.21 13.11 -1.43
CA ILE A 356 -7.31 12.56 -0.64
C ILE A 356 -7.70 13.55 0.45
N SER A 357 -9.01 13.79 0.63
CA SER A 357 -9.49 14.62 1.73
C SER A 357 -9.62 13.79 3.02
N THR A 358 -8.81 14.09 4.02
CA THR A 358 -8.77 13.40 5.33
C THR A 358 -9.55 14.12 6.43
N ASN A 359 -9.95 15.38 6.22
CA ASN A 359 -10.49 16.30 7.24
C ASN A 359 -11.84 15.87 7.86
N LYS A 360 -12.57 14.93 7.26
CA LYS A 360 -13.90 14.49 7.72
C LYS A 360 -13.90 13.12 8.41
N ILE A 361 -12.75 12.48 8.53
CA ILE A 361 -12.66 11.08 8.98
C ILE A 361 -12.08 11.04 10.39
N GLN A 362 -12.84 10.47 11.34
CA GLN A 362 -12.33 10.17 12.68
C GLN A 362 -11.42 8.92 12.57
N PRO A 363 -10.11 9.04 12.85
CA PRO A 363 -9.22 7.88 12.80
C PRO A 363 -9.41 6.99 14.04
N PHE A 364 -8.97 5.74 13.92
CA PHE A 364 -8.75 4.85 15.07
C PHE A 364 -7.28 4.44 15.12
N LEU A 365 -6.85 3.91 16.26
CA LEU A 365 -5.46 3.58 16.49
C LEU A 365 -5.24 2.06 16.42
N ILE A 366 -4.07 1.61 15.95
CA ILE A 366 -3.68 0.21 15.97
C ILE A 366 -2.29 0.10 16.61
N TYR A 367 -2.17 -0.73 17.64
CA TYR A 367 -0.92 -0.95 18.35
C TYR A 367 -0.56 -2.44 18.38
N ASP A 368 0.69 -2.77 18.11
CA ASP A 368 1.22 -4.12 18.20
C ASP A 368 2.46 -4.17 19.10
N PRO A 369 2.36 -4.70 20.33
CA PRO A 369 3.50 -4.82 21.23
C PRO A 369 4.35 -6.09 20.99
N ASN A 370 4.00 -6.95 20.04
CA ASN A 370 4.57 -8.31 19.94
C ASN A 370 6.03 -8.35 19.51
N THR A 371 6.51 -7.35 18.77
CA THR A 371 7.90 -7.28 18.33
C THR A 371 8.57 -6.01 18.82
N GLN A 372 9.88 -6.07 18.93
CA GLN A 372 10.69 -4.93 19.32
C GLN A 372 10.55 -3.74 18.35
N SER A 373 10.35 -4.03 17.06
CA SER A 373 10.08 -3.03 16.02
C SER A 373 8.64 -2.49 16.10
N SER A 374 7.64 -3.37 16.12
CA SER A 374 6.22 -2.95 16.15
C SER A 374 5.82 -2.25 17.45
N SER A 375 6.44 -2.59 18.58
CA SER A 375 6.11 -2.01 19.89
C SER A 375 6.45 -0.51 20.05
N LYS A 376 7.18 0.06 19.08
CA LYS A 376 7.49 1.50 19.01
C LYS A 376 6.52 2.26 18.11
N HIS A 377 5.71 1.57 17.30
CA HIS A 377 4.88 2.19 16.29
C HIS A 377 3.41 2.15 16.67
N LEU A 378 2.72 3.25 16.44
CA LEU A 378 1.29 3.38 16.66
C LEU A 378 0.65 3.86 15.36
N ALA A 379 -0.10 2.99 14.70
CA ALA A 379 -0.81 3.37 13.48
C ALA A 379 -1.99 4.28 13.81
N ILE A 380 -2.12 5.39 13.09
CA ILE A 380 -3.30 6.28 13.11
C ILE A 380 -4.05 6.04 11.82
N CYS A 381 -5.04 5.16 11.87
CA CYS A 381 -5.72 4.64 10.70
C CYS A 381 -6.90 5.51 10.29
N TYR A 382 -6.82 6.08 9.08
CA TYR A 382 -7.87 6.77 8.37
C TYR A 382 -8.48 5.84 7.31
N ILE A 383 -9.73 6.10 6.93
CA ILE A 383 -10.46 5.36 5.90
C ILE A 383 -10.85 6.34 4.80
N CYS A 384 -10.32 6.15 3.60
CA CYS A 384 -10.76 6.87 2.42
C CYS A 384 -11.77 6.03 1.63
N ILE A 385 -12.95 6.58 1.40
CA ILE A 385 -13.98 5.98 0.56
C ILE A 385 -13.96 6.68 -0.79
N MET A 386 -13.76 5.92 -1.87
CA MET A 386 -13.82 6.41 -3.25
C MET A 386 -14.31 5.33 -4.21
N ASP A 387 -14.67 5.73 -5.43
CA ASP A 387 -14.97 4.77 -6.49
C ASP A 387 -13.69 4.09 -6.98
N LEU A 388 -13.69 2.76 -6.98
CA LEU A 388 -12.56 1.90 -7.32
C LEU A 388 -12.76 1.10 -8.62
N ASP A 389 -13.92 1.20 -9.29
CA ASP A 389 -14.22 0.30 -10.41
C ASP A 389 -13.35 0.56 -11.64
N ASN A 390 -12.93 1.81 -11.85
CA ASN A 390 -12.07 2.23 -12.97
C ASN A 390 -10.84 3.01 -12.52
N LYS A 391 -10.52 2.99 -11.22
CA LYS A 391 -9.39 3.74 -10.67
C LYS A 391 -8.11 2.95 -10.88
N MET A 392 -7.15 3.55 -11.58
CA MET A 392 -5.77 3.04 -11.62
C MET A 392 -4.91 3.94 -10.77
N PHE A 393 -4.21 3.34 -9.81
CA PHE A 393 -3.18 4.03 -9.04
C PHE A 393 -1.85 3.87 -9.77
N SER A 394 -0.97 4.87 -9.64
CA SER A 394 0.40 4.80 -10.14
C SER A 394 1.38 4.88 -8.96
N PRO A 395 1.56 3.78 -8.20
CA PRO A 395 2.44 3.81 -7.04
C PRO A 395 3.88 4.08 -7.45
N SER A 396 4.61 4.84 -6.63
CA SER A 396 6.03 5.15 -6.85
C SER A 396 6.88 3.89 -6.93
N GLU A 397 7.75 3.78 -7.94
CA GLU A 397 8.68 2.64 -8.08
C GLU A 397 9.72 2.55 -6.95
N GLU A 398 9.96 3.67 -6.25
CA GLU A 398 10.93 3.74 -5.16
C GLU A 398 10.40 3.06 -3.90
N GLU A 399 9.13 3.30 -3.57
CA GLU A 399 8.50 2.75 -2.36
C GLU A 399 7.89 1.37 -2.61
N PHE A 400 7.28 1.15 -3.77
CA PHE A 400 6.46 -0.03 -4.03
C PHE A 400 6.99 -0.86 -5.20
N VAL A 401 6.68 -2.16 -5.14
CA VAL A 401 6.97 -3.07 -6.25
C VAL A 401 6.10 -2.67 -7.46
N GLN A 402 6.75 -2.35 -8.58
CA GLN A 402 6.09 -1.95 -9.83
C GLN A 402 5.28 -3.07 -10.49
N MET A 403 4.23 -2.68 -11.22
CA MET A 403 3.39 -3.56 -12.04
C MET A 403 4.12 -4.03 -13.30
N ARG A 404 5.08 -4.94 -13.15
CA ARG A 404 5.58 -5.75 -14.28
C ARG A 404 5.00 -7.16 -14.18
N GLY A 405 4.04 -7.49 -15.04
CA GLY A 405 3.43 -8.82 -15.13
C GLY A 405 2.41 -9.15 -14.02
N THR A 406 2.61 -10.25 -13.29
CA THR A 406 1.71 -10.81 -12.25
C THR A 406 1.86 -10.17 -10.85
N THR A 407 2.47 -9.00 -10.77
CA THR A 407 2.84 -8.34 -9.50
C THR A 407 1.62 -7.69 -8.84
N LYS A 408 1.46 -7.90 -7.52
CA LYS A 408 0.22 -7.66 -6.74
C LYS A 408 0.09 -6.25 -6.13
N SER A 409 1.05 -5.37 -6.37
CA SER A 409 1.14 -4.06 -5.70
C SER A 409 0.51 -2.97 -6.58
N GLY A 410 -0.24 -2.05 -5.98
CA GLY A 410 -1.02 -1.02 -6.68
C GLY A 410 -2.35 -1.53 -7.24
N GLN A 411 -2.76 -2.75 -6.87
CA GLN A 411 -3.97 -3.39 -7.39
C GLN A 411 -5.13 -3.27 -6.41
N ILE A 412 -6.32 -3.13 -6.96
CA ILE A 412 -7.56 -3.19 -6.21
C ILE A 412 -8.02 -4.64 -6.17
N TYR A 413 -8.25 -5.14 -4.96
CA TYR A 413 -8.74 -6.50 -4.75
C TYR A 413 -10.12 -6.50 -4.11
N GLU A 414 -10.96 -7.46 -4.50
CA GLU A 414 -12.10 -7.88 -3.68
C GLU A 414 -11.57 -8.49 -2.37
N VAL A 415 -12.04 -7.96 -1.23
CA VAL A 415 -11.50 -8.24 0.11
C VAL A 415 -11.61 -9.72 0.45
N ASN A 416 -12.75 -10.36 0.17
CA ASN A 416 -12.94 -11.79 0.46
C ASN A 416 -11.98 -12.66 -0.37
N GLU A 417 -11.77 -12.30 -1.63
CA GLU A 417 -10.84 -13.01 -2.50
C GLU A 417 -9.39 -12.80 -2.04
N PHE A 418 -9.02 -11.57 -1.68
CA PHE A 418 -7.71 -11.22 -1.15
C PHE A 418 -7.38 -12.02 0.10
N VAL A 419 -8.28 -12.02 1.09
CA VAL A 419 -8.10 -12.78 2.34
C VAL A 419 -7.90 -14.26 2.02
N ARG A 420 -8.77 -14.86 1.18
CA ARG A 420 -8.67 -16.28 0.81
C ARG A 420 -7.31 -16.63 0.18
N LYS A 421 -6.79 -15.78 -0.71
CA LYS A 421 -5.54 -16.05 -1.44
C LYS A 421 -4.29 -15.68 -0.63
N HIS A 422 -4.37 -14.69 0.27
CA HIS A 422 -3.21 -13.99 0.81
C HIS A 422 -3.18 -13.84 2.33
N LYS A 423 -4.06 -14.53 3.08
CA LYS A 423 -4.09 -14.53 4.56
C LYS A 423 -2.72 -14.73 5.23
N ASN A 424 -1.84 -15.55 4.67
CA ASN A 424 -0.50 -15.81 5.24
C ASN A 424 0.58 -14.78 4.83
N GLN A 425 0.23 -13.82 3.97
CA GLN A 425 1.15 -12.83 3.39
C GLN A 425 0.90 -11.40 3.90
N ILE A 426 -0.04 -11.20 4.84
CA ILE A 426 -0.34 -9.90 5.44
C ILE A 426 0.37 -9.73 6.79
N GLU A 427 0.51 -8.49 7.24
CA GLU A 427 0.99 -8.15 8.58
C GLU A 427 -0.17 -7.80 9.54
N TYR A 428 0.16 -7.59 10.81
CA TYR A 428 -0.81 -7.51 11.89
C TYR A 428 -1.78 -6.32 11.78
N TRP A 429 -1.32 -5.13 11.38
CA TRP A 429 -2.20 -3.97 11.20
C TRP A 429 -3.24 -4.21 10.12
N SER A 430 -2.85 -4.80 8.99
CA SER A 430 -3.74 -5.22 7.90
C SER A 430 -4.76 -6.23 8.39
N GLU A 431 -4.37 -7.18 9.26
CA GLU A 431 -5.31 -8.09 9.90
C GLU A 431 -6.33 -7.35 10.78
N GLN A 432 -5.87 -6.42 11.62
CA GLN A 432 -6.75 -5.62 12.49
C GLN A 432 -7.70 -4.73 11.67
N ILE A 433 -7.22 -4.16 10.57
CA ILE A 433 -8.02 -3.39 9.60
C ILE A 433 -9.09 -4.28 8.97
N LEU A 434 -8.74 -5.47 8.50
CA LEU A 434 -9.69 -6.43 7.90
C LEU A 434 -10.79 -6.83 8.89
N ARG A 435 -10.44 -7.06 10.16
CA ARG A 435 -11.42 -7.31 11.22
C ARG A 435 -12.33 -6.12 11.49
N LYS A 436 -11.75 -4.92 11.63
CA LYS A 436 -12.48 -3.71 12.08
C LYS A 436 -13.31 -3.05 10.99
N ILE A 437 -12.78 -2.95 9.77
CA ILE A 437 -13.38 -2.18 8.67
C ILE A 437 -14.24 -3.07 7.78
N PHE A 438 -13.77 -4.28 7.52
CA PHE A 438 -14.35 -5.22 6.56
C PHE A 438 -15.11 -6.38 7.22
N ASN A 439 -15.18 -6.41 8.56
CA ASN A 439 -15.83 -7.47 9.35
C ASN A 439 -15.32 -8.88 9.02
N ILE A 440 -14.05 -9.01 8.61
CA ILE A 440 -13.43 -10.31 8.34
C ILE A 440 -13.09 -10.97 9.66
N ASN A 441 -13.74 -12.09 9.96
CA ASN A 441 -13.34 -12.90 11.08
C ASN A 441 -12.23 -13.86 10.63
N PHE A 442 -10.98 -13.54 10.96
CA PHE A 442 -9.96 -14.58 11.02
C PHE A 442 -10.22 -15.36 12.31
N SER A 443 -11.26 -16.18 12.30
CA SER A 443 -11.38 -17.29 13.22
C SER A 443 -10.04 -18.01 13.19
N ILE A 444 -9.55 -18.39 14.36
CA ILE A 444 -8.32 -19.16 14.57
C ILE A 444 -8.47 -20.50 13.84
N GLU A 445 -8.24 -20.50 12.53
CA GLU A 445 -7.56 -21.61 11.87
C GLU A 445 -6.10 -21.43 12.26
N ILE A 446 -5.78 -21.86 13.48
CA ILE A 446 -4.48 -22.52 13.67
C ILE A 446 -4.45 -23.50 12.52
N GLN A 447 -3.51 -23.32 11.58
CA GLN A 447 -2.99 -24.47 10.87
C GLN A 447 -2.59 -25.45 11.97
N LYS A 448 -3.51 -26.33 12.35
CA LYS A 448 -3.15 -27.52 13.10
C LYS A 448 -2.16 -28.15 12.14
N THR A 449 -0.90 -28.17 12.56
CA THR A 449 0.10 -29.00 11.93
C THR A 449 -0.56 -30.35 11.65
N TYR A 450 -0.25 -30.97 10.51
CA TYR A 450 -0.83 -32.26 10.08
C TYR A 450 -0.86 -33.32 11.20
N GLU A 451 -0.04 -33.13 12.23
CA GLU A 451 0.07 -33.94 13.44
C GLU A 451 -1.04 -33.73 14.50
N ASP A 452 -1.70 -32.57 14.57
CA ASP A 452 -2.69 -32.20 15.61
C ASP A 452 -4.16 -32.36 15.16
N GLU A 453 -4.38 -32.76 13.91
CA GLU A 453 -5.71 -33.04 13.37
C GLU A 453 -6.23 -34.39 13.90
N LYS A 454 -7.47 -34.41 14.41
CA LYS A 454 -8.15 -35.66 14.77
C LYS A 454 -9.03 -36.13 13.62
N ILE A 455 -8.84 -37.37 13.19
CA ILE A 455 -9.61 -38.00 12.12
C ILE A 455 -10.47 -39.14 12.67
N GLY A 456 -11.58 -39.37 11.98
CA GLY A 456 -12.52 -40.43 12.27
C GLY A 456 -11.92 -41.81 11.97
N TYR A 457 -12.28 -42.81 12.75
CA TYR A 457 -11.99 -44.22 12.49
C TYR A 457 -13.06 -45.14 13.07
N PHE A 458 -13.14 -46.34 12.52
CA PHE A 458 -13.92 -47.45 13.04
C PHE A 458 -13.02 -48.51 13.63
N ASN A 459 -13.38 -48.98 14.83
CA ASN A 459 -12.71 -50.10 15.48
C ASN A 459 -13.36 -51.43 15.06
N ASN A 460 -12.56 -52.47 14.84
CA ASN A 460 -13.01 -53.83 14.47
C ASN A 460 -13.89 -53.96 13.21
N LEU A 461 -14.05 -52.92 12.39
CA LEU A 461 -14.89 -52.98 11.19
C LEU A 461 -14.37 -53.95 10.12
N LYS A 462 -13.05 -54.20 10.10
CA LYS A 462 -12.37 -54.99 9.06
C LYS A 462 -12.92 -56.41 8.92
N THR A 463 -13.40 -57.04 10.00
CA THR A 463 -13.96 -58.40 9.97
C THR A 463 -15.31 -58.49 9.26
N ASN A 464 -15.99 -57.35 9.06
CA ASN A 464 -17.31 -57.25 8.46
C ASN A 464 -17.26 -56.80 6.99
N LEU A 465 -16.07 -56.46 6.48
CA LEU A 465 -15.86 -55.98 5.11
C LEU A 465 -15.35 -57.10 4.21
N LYS A 466 -15.93 -57.22 3.02
CA LYS A 466 -15.41 -58.04 1.91
C LYS A 466 -14.57 -57.16 1.00
N SER A 467 -13.59 -57.74 0.31
CA SER A 467 -12.84 -57.03 -0.73
C SER A 467 -13.79 -56.61 -1.87
N GLY A 468 -13.73 -55.35 -2.29
CA GLY A 468 -14.60 -54.75 -3.30
C GLY A 468 -15.75 -53.96 -2.70
N ILE A 469 -16.96 -54.12 -3.29
CA ILE A 469 -18.14 -53.33 -2.96
C ILE A 469 -18.90 -53.97 -1.80
N ASN A 470 -19.25 -53.16 -0.81
CA ASN A 470 -20.03 -53.56 0.36
C ASN A 470 -21.27 -52.67 0.52
N ASP A 471 -22.25 -53.17 1.25
CA ASP A 471 -23.47 -52.43 1.58
C ASP A 471 -23.21 -51.38 2.66
N PHE A 472 -23.81 -50.19 2.52
CA PHE A 472 -23.65 -49.10 3.48
C PHE A 472 -24.22 -49.45 4.87
N THR A 473 -25.26 -50.28 4.94
CA THR A 473 -25.93 -50.72 6.18
C THR A 473 -24.99 -51.44 7.15
N ILE A 474 -23.83 -51.92 6.69
CA ILE A 474 -22.80 -52.50 7.58
C ILE A 474 -22.39 -51.49 8.67
N LEU A 475 -22.37 -50.19 8.34
CA LEU A 475 -21.97 -49.14 9.27
C LEU A 475 -23.02 -48.85 10.35
N ASP A 476 -24.26 -49.31 10.22
CA ASP A 476 -25.34 -49.03 11.18
C ASP A 476 -25.05 -49.59 12.58
N SER A 477 -24.17 -50.60 12.66
CA SER A 477 -23.75 -51.26 13.90
C SER A 477 -22.42 -50.72 14.48
N PHE A 478 -21.81 -49.72 13.86
CA PHE A 478 -20.52 -49.18 14.26
C PHE A 478 -20.61 -47.71 14.66
N ARG A 479 -19.77 -47.31 15.62
CA ARG A 479 -19.62 -45.92 16.04
C ARG A 479 -18.34 -45.34 15.46
N LEU A 480 -18.42 -44.13 14.92
CA LEU A 480 -17.25 -43.38 14.49
C LEU A 480 -16.57 -42.76 15.72
N GLU A 481 -15.29 -43.05 15.89
CA GLU A 481 -14.45 -42.51 16.96
C GLU A 481 -13.40 -41.58 16.36
N TYR A 482 -12.84 -40.66 17.16
CA TYR A 482 -11.88 -39.66 16.69
C TYR A 482 -10.61 -39.71 17.54
N ASP A 483 -9.46 -39.68 16.87
CA ASP A 483 -8.15 -39.59 17.53
C ASP A 483 -7.16 -38.91 16.59
N PHE A 484 -6.01 -38.50 17.10
CA PHE A 484 -4.99 -37.79 16.33
C PHE A 484 -4.54 -38.61 15.12
N ARG A 485 -4.48 -37.95 13.96
CA ARG A 485 -4.15 -38.54 12.65
C ARG A 485 -2.89 -39.40 12.70
N LYS A 486 -1.83 -38.92 13.36
CA LYS A 486 -0.56 -39.64 13.55
C LYS A 486 -0.73 -40.98 14.29
N LYS A 487 -1.69 -41.08 15.21
CA LYS A 487 -2.00 -42.31 15.95
C LYS A 487 -2.87 -43.24 15.12
N VAL A 488 -3.90 -42.70 14.46
CA VAL A 488 -4.83 -43.46 13.62
C VAL A 488 -4.11 -44.05 12.39
N GLU A 489 -3.28 -43.27 11.71
CA GLU A 489 -2.57 -43.71 10.50
C GLU A 489 -1.51 -44.79 10.74
N LYS A 490 -0.98 -44.88 11.97
CA LYS A 490 -0.02 -45.90 12.40
C LYS A 490 -0.68 -47.22 12.82
N ASN A 491 -1.98 -47.23 13.08
CA ASN A 491 -2.69 -48.42 13.55
C ASN A 491 -3.51 -49.08 12.42
N TYR A 492 -2.98 -50.16 11.85
CA TYR A 492 -3.60 -50.92 10.75
C TYR A 492 -4.86 -51.71 11.13
N ASN A 493 -5.21 -51.77 12.43
CA ASN A 493 -6.46 -52.37 12.88
C ASN A 493 -7.64 -51.39 12.82
N LEU A 494 -7.36 -50.09 12.68
CA LEU A 494 -8.38 -49.05 12.56
C LEU A 494 -8.70 -48.83 11.09
N ILE A 495 -9.99 -48.75 10.78
CA ILE A 495 -10.48 -48.43 9.43
C ILE A 495 -10.86 -46.96 9.38
N GLN A 496 -10.21 -46.21 8.50
CA GLN A 496 -10.42 -44.79 8.29
C GLN A 496 -11.46 -44.59 7.20
N PRO A 497 -12.65 -44.05 7.51
CA PRO A 497 -13.62 -43.69 6.49
C PRO A 497 -13.11 -42.51 5.66
N ILE A 498 -13.18 -42.66 4.33
CA ILE A 498 -12.96 -41.59 3.36
C ILE A 498 -14.26 -41.42 2.58
N PRO A 499 -15.14 -40.48 2.96
CA PRO A 499 -16.25 -40.07 2.13
C PRO A 499 -15.74 -39.57 0.79
N ILE A 500 -16.24 -40.16 -0.29
CA ILE A 500 -15.91 -39.75 -1.66
C ILE A 500 -17.18 -39.45 -2.43
N ILE A 501 -17.10 -38.52 -3.37
CA ILE A 501 -18.21 -38.14 -4.24
C ILE A 501 -17.86 -38.37 -5.71
N VAL A 502 -18.79 -39.00 -6.43
CA VAL A 502 -18.74 -39.23 -7.87
C VAL A 502 -19.77 -38.31 -8.53
N ILE A 503 -19.28 -37.41 -9.37
CA ILE A 503 -20.12 -36.44 -10.08
C ILE A 503 -20.34 -36.91 -11.52
N THR A 504 -21.57 -37.27 -11.86
CA THR A 504 -21.90 -37.84 -13.17
C THR A 504 -23.17 -37.25 -13.75
N ASN A 505 -23.31 -37.43 -15.07
CA ASN A 505 -24.57 -37.41 -15.78
C ASN A 505 -24.79 -38.80 -16.37
N TYR A 506 -25.55 -39.64 -15.68
CA TYR A 506 -25.90 -41.01 -16.07
C TYR A 506 -26.58 -41.02 -17.44
N GLN A 507 -27.53 -40.11 -17.69
CA GLN A 507 -28.29 -40.08 -18.95
C GLN A 507 -27.40 -39.84 -20.17
N LYS A 508 -26.38 -38.98 -20.02
CA LYS A 508 -25.42 -38.62 -21.08
C LYS A 508 -24.13 -39.43 -21.01
N SER A 509 -24.02 -40.38 -20.08
CA SER A 509 -22.80 -41.18 -19.82
C SER A 509 -21.55 -40.30 -19.64
N LYS A 510 -21.66 -39.21 -18.86
CA LYS A 510 -20.55 -38.28 -18.59
C LYS A 510 -20.11 -38.33 -17.13
N ILE A 511 -18.83 -38.14 -16.85
CA ILE A 511 -18.27 -38.16 -15.50
C ILE A 511 -17.17 -37.10 -15.35
N LEU A 512 -17.08 -36.48 -14.17
CA LEU A 512 -15.95 -35.63 -13.82
C LEU A 512 -14.71 -36.48 -13.51
N VAL A 513 -13.59 -36.13 -14.13
CA VAL A 513 -12.30 -36.80 -13.91
C VAL A 513 -11.28 -35.80 -13.38
N VAL A 514 -10.57 -36.19 -12.32
CA VAL A 514 -9.50 -35.38 -11.71
C VAL A 514 -8.20 -36.17 -11.61
N LYS A 515 -7.07 -35.46 -11.55
CA LYS A 515 -5.72 -36.05 -11.42
C LYS A 515 -4.96 -35.36 -10.30
N LYS A 516 -4.49 -36.11 -9.29
CA LYS A 516 -3.70 -35.58 -8.17
C LYS A 516 -2.33 -35.06 -8.62
N ASN A 517 -1.81 -34.06 -7.91
CA ASN A 517 -0.52 -33.43 -8.16
C ASN A 517 0.62 -34.28 -7.57
N GLU A 518 1.78 -34.36 -8.24
CA GLU A 518 2.92 -35.17 -7.78
C GLU A 518 3.52 -34.70 -6.45
N LYS A 519 3.29 -33.43 -6.07
CA LYS A 519 3.82 -32.82 -4.85
C LYS A 519 3.06 -33.20 -3.57
N THR A 520 1.80 -33.65 -3.67
CA THR A 520 0.95 -33.98 -2.50
C THR A 520 0.97 -35.46 -2.13
N THR A 521 1.54 -36.30 -2.98
CA THR A 521 1.66 -37.75 -2.75
C THR A 521 2.99 -38.09 -2.08
N SER A 522 2.94 -38.83 -0.97
CA SER A 522 4.14 -39.44 -0.38
C SER A 522 4.86 -40.30 -1.42
N LYS A 523 6.20 -40.30 -1.45
CA LYS A 523 7.05 -41.06 -2.40
C LYS A 523 6.75 -42.57 -2.50
N GLU A 524 5.93 -43.13 -1.62
CA GLU A 524 5.53 -44.54 -1.60
C GLU A 524 4.22 -44.86 -2.35
N SER A 525 3.40 -43.88 -2.74
CA SER A 525 2.15 -44.14 -3.47
C SER A 525 2.35 -44.01 -4.98
N ALA A 526 2.36 -45.13 -5.71
CA ALA A 526 2.33 -45.20 -7.18
C ALA A 526 0.98 -44.71 -7.80
N GLU A 527 0.36 -43.70 -7.19
CA GLU A 527 -0.99 -43.20 -7.45
C GLU A 527 -1.00 -41.78 -8.04
N SER A 528 0.11 -41.03 -7.97
CA SER A 528 0.23 -39.64 -8.45
C SER A 528 0.00 -39.46 -9.95
N GLU A 529 0.13 -40.52 -10.75
CA GLU A 529 -0.12 -40.49 -12.19
C GLU A 529 -1.50 -41.02 -12.61
N LYS A 530 -2.29 -41.57 -11.67
CA LYS A 530 -3.57 -42.22 -11.99
C LYS A 530 -4.73 -41.22 -12.04
N LEU A 531 -5.71 -41.50 -12.89
CA LEU A 531 -6.97 -40.77 -12.96
C LEU A 531 -7.90 -41.22 -11.82
N LEU A 532 -8.52 -40.24 -11.18
CA LEU A 532 -9.54 -40.45 -10.16
C LEU A 532 -10.91 -40.01 -10.71
N LEU A 533 -11.94 -40.80 -10.41
CA LEU A 533 -13.33 -40.55 -10.77
C LEU A 533 -14.16 -40.03 -9.59
N TYR A 534 -13.47 -39.58 -8.55
CA TYR A 534 -14.06 -39.10 -7.31
C TYR A 534 -13.20 -38.02 -6.66
N LEU A 535 -13.80 -37.37 -5.68
CA LEU A 535 -13.24 -36.32 -4.82
C LEU A 535 -13.54 -36.67 -3.37
N GLY A 536 -12.71 -36.27 -2.42
CA GLY A 536 -12.97 -36.55 -1.01
C GLY A 536 -11.72 -36.77 -0.16
N GLY A 537 -11.94 -36.82 1.16
CA GLY A 537 -10.88 -36.85 2.16
C GLY A 537 -11.30 -37.50 3.47
N HIS A 538 -10.45 -37.38 4.49
CA HIS A 538 -10.72 -37.97 5.80
C HIS A 538 -11.81 -37.19 6.54
N VAL A 539 -12.66 -37.91 7.28
CA VAL A 539 -13.62 -37.29 8.20
C VAL A 539 -12.87 -36.68 9.38
N LYS A 540 -13.04 -35.38 9.61
CA LYS A 540 -12.48 -34.66 10.75
C LYS A 540 -13.44 -34.67 11.94
N GLU A 541 -12.93 -34.48 13.15
CA GLU A 541 -13.78 -34.34 14.35
C GLU A 541 -14.83 -33.22 14.18
N ASP A 542 -14.47 -32.15 13.45
CA ASP A 542 -15.35 -31.01 13.16
C ASP A 542 -16.48 -31.34 12.15
N ASP A 543 -16.34 -32.42 11.37
CA ASP A 543 -17.38 -32.89 10.43
C ASP A 543 -18.51 -33.63 11.18
N ASN A 544 -18.33 -33.97 12.47
CA ASN A 544 -19.24 -34.82 13.23
C ASN A 544 -20.64 -34.22 13.40
N LYS A 545 -21.68 -34.97 13.01
CA LYS A 545 -23.10 -34.62 13.14
C LYS A 545 -23.85 -35.67 13.96
N HIS A 546 -25.16 -35.51 14.10
CA HIS A 546 -26.00 -36.43 14.88
C HIS A 546 -26.02 -37.86 14.32
N THR A 547 -25.91 -38.02 13.00
CA THR A 547 -25.85 -39.33 12.35
C THR A 547 -24.56 -39.50 11.53
N LEU A 548 -24.13 -40.76 11.30
CA LEU A 548 -22.99 -41.07 10.43
C LEU A 548 -23.20 -40.53 9.01
N LYS A 549 -24.43 -40.66 8.50
CA LYS A 549 -24.77 -40.19 7.15
C LYS A 549 -24.62 -38.67 7.02
N GLU A 550 -25.10 -37.90 8.00
CA GLU A 550 -24.92 -36.45 8.03
C GLU A 550 -23.45 -36.06 8.19
N THR A 551 -22.71 -36.80 9.01
CA THR A 551 -21.27 -36.58 9.22
C THR A 551 -20.48 -36.73 7.91
N PHE A 552 -20.74 -37.80 7.15
CA PHE A 552 -20.09 -38.01 5.86
C PHE A 552 -20.52 -36.99 4.80
N ILE A 553 -21.79 -36.55 4.82
CA ILE A 553 -22.26 -35.50 3.92
C ILE A 553 -21.60 -34.15 4.25
N GLU A 554 -21.41 -33.82 5.53
CA GLU A 554 -20.70 -32.61 5.93
C GLU A 554 -19.24 -32.62 5.47
N CYS A 555 -18.56 -33.76 5.69
CA CYS A 555 -17.21 -33.98 5.16
C CYS A 555 -17.18 -33.75 3.64
N LEU A 556 -18.14 -34.30 2.88
CA LEU A 556 -18.20 -34.08 1.44
C LEU A 556 -18.46 -32.63 1.04
N TYR A 557 -19.31 -31.89 1.77
CA TYR A 557 -19.50 -30.46 1.50
C TYR A 557 -18.20 -29.68 1.68
N ARG A 558 -17.44 -29.99 2.73
CA ARG A 558 -16.13 -29.40 2.97
C ARG A 558 -15.15 -29.75 1.84
N GLU A 559 -14.99 -31.02 1.52
CA GLU A 559 -14.07 -31.48 0.46
C GLU A 559 -14.44 -30.90 -0.92
N ILE A 560 -15.71 -30.88 -1.31
CA ILE A 560 -16.15 -30.27 -2.58
C ILE A 560 -15.82 -28.77 -2.61
N TYR A 561 -16.02 -28.07 -1.50
CA TYR A 561 -15.72 -26.64 -1.43
C TYR A 561 -14.21 -26.38 -1.48
N GLU A 562 -13.42 -27.15 -0.75
CA GLU A 562 -11.95 -27.07 -0.70
C GLU A 562 -11.32 -27.46 -2.06
N GLU A 563 -11.79 -28.55 -2.67
CA GLU A 563 -11.20 -29.14 -3.88
C GLU A 563 -11.74 -28.53 -5.18
N LEU A 564 -13.02 -28.14 -5.26
CA LEU A 564 -13.63 -27.63 -6.49
C LEU A 564 -14.06 -26.16 -6.43
N ASN A 565 -14.07 -25.53 -5.25
CA ASN A 565 -14.63 -24.19 -5.03
C ASN A 565 -16.10 -24.07 -5.49
N GLU A 566 -16.85 -25.16 -5.35
CA GLU A 566 -18.25 -25.26 -5.78
C GLU A 566 -19.16 -25.55 -4.59
N LYS A 567 -20.43 -25.11 -4.67
CA LYS A 567 -21.47 -25.50 -3.71
C LYS A 567 -22.43 -26.46 -4.39
N ILE A 568 -22.18 -27.75 -4.22
CA ILE A 568 -22.97 -28.81 -4.86
C ILE A 568 -23.92 -29.42 -3.85
N LYS A 569 -25.23 -29.24 -4.04
CA LYS A 569 -26.26 -29.78 -3.13
C LYS A 569 -26.39 -31.30 -3.31
N ILE A 570 -26.15 -32.07 -2.24
CA ILE A 570 -26.24 -33.53 -2.23
C ILE A 570 -27.68 -33.93 -1.82
N ASN A 571 -28.64 -33.85 -2.75
CA ASN A 571 -30.07 -34.14 -2.47
C ASN A 571 -30.44 -35.62 -2.63
N GLN A 572 -29.80 -36.32 -3.56
CA GLN A 572 -30.04 -37.72 -3.89
C GLN A 572 -28.68 -38.38 -4.07
N ALA A 573 -28.35 -39.29 -3.18
CA ALA A 573 -27.12 -40.06 -3.27
C ALA A 573 -27.37 -41.50 -2.86
N PHE A 574 -26.75 -42.42 -3.60
CA PHE A 574 -26.77 -43.85 -3.34
C PHE A 574 -25.44 -44.24 -2.71
N PRO A 575 -25.33 -44.26 -1.37
CA PRO A 575 -24.08 -44.58 -0.72
C PRO A 575 -23.78 -46.08 -0.87
N PHE A 576 -22.55 -46.41 -1.23
CA PHE A 576 -22.02 -47.76 -1.11
C PHE A 576 -20.58 -47.71 -0.65
N LEU A 577 -20.08 -48.81 -0.11
CA LEU A 577 -18.74 -48.87 0.46
C LEU A 577 -17.78 -49.57 -0.51
N ILE A 578 -16.55 -49.09 -0.59
CA ILE A 578 -15.47 -49.76 -1.33
C ILE A 578 -14.31 -50.02 -0.36
N TYR A 579 -14.00 -51.30 -0.17
CA TYR A 579 -12.85 -51.73 0.61
C TYR A 579 -11.91 -52.56 -0.26
N ASP A 580 -10.71 -52.05 -0.53
CA ASP A 580 -9.70 -52.75 -1.32
C ASP A 580 -8.45 -53.00 -0.44
N PRO A 581 -8.32 -54.18 0.19
CA PRO A 581 -7.18 -54.48 1.04
C PRO A 581 -5.90 -54.88 0.29
N ILE A 582 -5.93 -54.94 -1.05
CA ILE A 582 -4.82 -55.47 -1.87
C ILE A 582 -3.58 -54.57 -1.78
N ILE A 583 -3.76 -53.25 -1.63
CA ILE A 583 -2.65 -52.30 -1.46
C ILE A 583 -2.49 -51.98 0.03
N LYS A 584 -1.24 -51.99 0.51
CA LYS A 584 -0.92 -51.72 1.93
C LYS A 584 -1.47 -50.37 2.40
N SER A 585 -1.45 -49.34 1.54
CA SER A 585 -2.02 -48.02 1.81
C SER A 585 -3.54 -48.02 1.88
N SER A 586 -4.25 -48.78 1.04
CA SER A 586 -5.72 -48.84 1.01
C SER A 586 -6.30 -49.79 2.06
N SER A 587 -5.49 -50.71 2.61
CA SER A 587 -5.94 -51.69 3.62
C SER A 587 -6.47 -51.11 4.92
N LYS A 588 -6.17 -49.84 5.20
CA LYS A 588 -6.64 -49.07 6.37
C LYS A 588 -7.73 -48.04 6.03
N HIS A 589 -8.12 -47.92 4.76
CA HIS A 589 -9.11 -46.94 4.31
C HIS A 589 -10.37 -47.62 3.79
N LEU A 590 -11.51 -46.99 4.03
CA LEU A 590 -12.82 -47.40 3.52
C LEU A 590 -13.44 -46.24 2.76
N ALA A 591 -13.56 -46.38 1.45
CA ALA A 591 -14.25 -45.39 0.64
C ALA A 591 -15.76 -45.48 0.88
N ILE A 592 -16.37 -44.36 1.27
CA ILE A 592 -17.83 -44.23 1.39
C ILE A 592 -18.29 -43.43 0.18
N CYS A 593 -18.75 -44.13 -0.84
CA CYS A 593 -18.98 -43.57 -2.16
C CYS A 593 -20.41 -43.02 -2.27
N TYR A 594 -20.53 -41.70 -2.45
CA TYR A 594 -21.77 -41.02 -2.81
C TYR A 594 -21.75 -40.73 -4.31
N VAL A 595 -22.82 -41.09 -5.01
CA VAL A 595 -22.96 -40.73 -6.44
C VAL A 595 -24.04 -39.68 -6.59
N ILE A 596 -23.71 -38.59 -7.27
CA ILE A 596 -24.64 -37.51 -7.57
C ILE A 596 -24.86 -37.38 -9.07
N GLU A 597 -26.12 -37.19 -9.45
CA GLU A 597 -26.53 -36.91 -10.82
C GLU A 597 -26.67 -35.40 -11.01
N MET A 598 -26.01 -34.84 -12.03
CA MET A 598 -26.19 -33.44 -12.42
C MET A 598 -25.96 -33.20 -13.91
N ASP A 599 -26.45 -32.07 -14.43
CA ASP A 599 -26.11 -31.64 -15.79
C ASP A 599 -24.67 -31.11 -15.84
N LEU A 600 -23.88 -31.70 -16.73
CA LEU A 600 -22.45 -31.43 -16.88
C LEU A 600 -22.14 -30.62 -18.15
N ASP A 601 -23.06 -30.50 -19.10
CA ASP A 601 -22.74 -30.02 -20.46
C ASP A 601 -22.20 -28.58 -20.54
N ASN A 602 -22.48 -27.74 -19.53
CA ASN A 602 -22.01 -26.36 -19.46
C ASN A 602 -21.25 -26.04 -18.16
N LYS A 603 -20.85 -27.06 -17.38
CA LYS A 603 -20.12 -26.84 -16.13
C LYS A 603 -18.62 -26.97 -16.33
N ILE A 604 -17.88 -25.93 -15.95
CA ILE A 604 -16.42 -25.96 -15.89
C ILE A 604 -16.03 -26.05 -14.41
N PHE A 605 -15.40 -27.14 -14.03
CA PHE A 605 -14.84 -27.28 -12.69
C PHE A 605 -13.41 -26.74 -12.70
N SER A 606 -13.03 -26.03 -11.63
CA SER A 606 -11.68 -25.49 -11.45
C SER A 606 -11.04 -26.11 -10.20
N PRO A 607 -10.51 -27.35 -10.30
CA PRO A 607 -9.92 -28.02 -9.15
C PRO A 607 -8.77 -27.22 -8.52
N SER A 608 -8.63 -27.30 -7.20
CA SER A 608 -7.56 -26.70 -6.43
C SER A 608 -6.18 -27.11 -6.97
N THR A 609 -5.29 -26.13 -7.14
CA THR A 609 -3.88 -26.35 -7.54
C THR A 609 -3.03 -27.02 -6.48
N GLU A 610 -3.49 -26.97 -5.23
CA GLU A 610 -2.78 -27.58 -4.12
C GLU A 610 -2.83 -29.09 -4.23
N GLU A 611 -3.99 -29.67 -4.57
CA GLU A 611 -4.19 -31.12 -4.61
C GLU A 611 -4.20 -31.71 -6.04
N PHE A 612 -4.64 -30.96 -7.05
CA PHE A 612 -4.82 -31.46 -8.42
C PHE A 612 -3.94 -30.74 -9.45
N VAL A 613 -3.64 -31.43 -10.55
CA VAL A 613 -2.91 -30.85 -11.68
C VAL A 613 -3.81 -29.82 -12.39
N GLN A 614 -3.31 -28.61 -12.61
CA GLN A 614 -4.03 -27.54 -13.30
C GLN A 614 -4.05 -27.75 -14.84
N ILE A 615 -5.08 -27.23 -15.51
CA ILE A 615 -5.21 -27.28 -16.97
C ILE A 615 -4.12 -26.40 -17.62
N LYS A 616 -3.08 -27.01 -18.19
CA LYS A 616 -2.16 -26.38 -19.15
C LYS A 616 -2.02 -27.29 -20.38
N GLY A 617 -2.61 -26.90 -21.51
CA GLY A 617 -2.58 -27.70 -22.74
C GLY A 617 -3.50 -28.91 -22.69
N THR A 618 -3.05 -30.08 -23.16
CA THR A 618 -3.82 -31.34 -23.30
C THR A 618 -4.10 -32.10 -21.99
N THR A 619 -3.80 -31.51 -20.83
CA THR A 619 -3.97 -32.16 -19.52
C THR A 619 -5.44 -32.23 -19.10
N LYS A 620 -5.90 -33.45 -18.78
CA LYS A 620 -7.31 -33.85 -18.59
C LYS A 620 -7.91 -33.67 -17.18
N SER A 621 -7.23 -32.99 -16.26
CA SER A 621 -7.70 -32.84 -14.87
C SER A 621 -8.81 -31.79 -14.77
N GLY A 622 -9.91 -32.10 -14.08
CA GLY A 622 -11.09 -31.22 -13.99
C GLY A 622 -12.00 -31.28 -15.22
N GLN A 623 -11.76 -32.22 -16.14
CA GLN A 623 -12.55 -32.36 -17.37
C GLN A 623 -13.70 -33.34 -17.20
N ILE A 624 -14.78 -33.07 -17.94
CA ILE A 624 -15.91 -33.99 -18.08
C ILE A 624 -15.62 -34.92 -19.25
N HIS A 625 -15.58 -36.22 -18.98
CA HIS A 625 -15.36 -37.23 -20.00
C HIS A 625 -16.64 -38.01 -20.28
N ASN A 626 -16.87 -38.34 -21.55
CA ASN A 626 -17.78 -39.43 -21.89
C ASN A 626 -17.15 -40.76 -21.43
N ILE A 627 -17.93 -41.62 -20.79
CA ILE A 627 -17.45 -42.87 -20.20
C ILE A 627 -16.95 -43.83 -21.27
N LYS A 628 -17.58 -43.89 -22.44
CA LYS A 628 -17.12 -44.74 -23.55
C LYS A 628 -15.74 -44.28 -24.04
N ASP A 629 -15.52 -42.97 -24.14
CA ASP A 629 -14.23 -42.40 -24.56
C ASP A 629 -13.14 -42.58 -23.51
N LEU A 630 -13.51 -42.44 -22.23
CA LEU A 630 -12.63 -42.75 -21.10
C LEU A 630 -12.19 -44.21 -21.17
N VAL A 631 -13.14 -45.14 -21.34
CA VAL A 631 -12.85 -46.57 -21.43
C VAL A 631 -11.95 -46.88 -22.63
N LYS A 632 -12.26 -46.33 -23.81
CA LYS A 632 -11.51 -46.54 -25.05
C LYS A 632 -10.09 -45.99 -24.97
N SER A 633 -9.90 -44.85 -24.31
CA SER A 633 -8.59 -44.19 -24.18
C SER A 633 -7.63 -44.93 -23.25
N TYR A 634 -8.14 -45.73 -22.31
CA TYR A 634 -7.35 -46.37 -21.26
C TYR A 634 -7.47 -47.91 -21.33
N ARG A 635 -7.08 -48.48 -22.48
CA ARG A 635 -7.13 -49.93 -22.78
C ARG A 635 -6.47 -50.84 -21.74
N ASN A 636 -5.49 -50.33 -20.97
CA ASN A 636 -4.83 -51.06 -19.89
C ASN A 636 -5.04 -50.30 -18.58
N MET A 637 -5.97 -50.73 -17.73
CA MET A 637 -6.39 -50.18 -16.41
C MET A 637 -5.29 -49.71 -15.42
N LYS A 638 -4.01 -49.73 -15.79
CA LYS A 638 -2.87 -49.23 -15.02
C LYS A 638 -2.95 -47.73 -14.71
N GLN A 639 -3.61 -46.94 -15.55
CA GLN A 639 -3.71 -45.47 -15.42
C GLN A 639 -4.96 -44.99 -14.66
N ILE A 640 -5.84 -45.89 -14.20
CA ILE A 640 -7.02 -45.55 -13.38
C ILE A 640 -6.80 -46.09 -11.96
N GLU A 641 -7.13 -45.29 -10.96
CA GLU A 641 -7.05 -45.67 -9.54
C GLU A 641 -8.02 -46.84 -9.22
N ASN A 642 -7.71 -47.67 -8.22
CA ASN A 642 -8.44 -48.91 -7.96
C ASN A 642 -9.88 -48.69 -7.48
N TRP A 643 -10.16 -47.75 -6.58
CA TRP A 643 -11.54 -47.41 -6.21
C TRP A 643 -12.33 -46.88 -7.41
N SER A 644 -11.67 -46.13 -8.29
CA SER A 644 -12.28 -45.67 -9.55
C SER A 644 -12.71 -46.84 -10.45
N LYS A 645 -12.01 -47.98 -10.45
CA LYS A 645 -12.44 -49.20 -11.17
C LYS A 645 -13.70 -49.82 -10.56
N HIS A 646 -13.76 -49.88 -9.23
CA HIS A 646 -14.95 -50.35 -8.52
C HIS A 646 -16.16 -49.44 -8.77
N ILE A 647 -15.94 -48.13 -8.84
CA ILE A 647 -16.96 -47.14 -9.23
C ILE A 647 -17.45 -47.44 -10.64
N LEU A 648 -16.57 -47.58 -11.64
CA LEU A 648 -16.98 -47.90 -13.02
C LEU A 648 -17.83 -49.18 -13.10
N LYS A 649 -17.45 -50.21 -12.35
CA LYS A 649 -18.20 -51.48 -12.27
C LYS A 649 -19.57 -51.30 -11.61
N LYS A 650 -19.66 -50.61 -10.47
CA LYS A 650 -20.90 -50.46 -9.70
C LYS A 650 -21.88 -49.49 -10.33
N VAL A 651 -21.37 -48.35 -10.79
CA VAL A 651 -22.13 -47.18 -11.23
C VAL A 651 -22.54 -47.33 -12.70
N PHE A 652 -21.66 -47.85 -13.56
CA PHE A 652 -21.88 -47.93 -15.00
C PHE A 652 -21.93 -49.36 -15.56
N ASN A 653 -21.93 -50.38 -14.69
CA ASN A 653 -21.96 -51.80 -15.04
C ASN A 653 -20.83 -52.26 -15.98
N ILE A 654 -19.65 -51.65 -15.87
CA ILE A 654 -18.48 -51.97 -16.70
C ILE A 654 -17.68 -53.09 -16.03
N ASN A 655 -17.97 -54.35 -16.39
CA ASN A 655 -17.38 -55.54 -15.77
C ASN A 655 -16.03 -55.96 -16.38
N THR A 656 -15.83 -55.68 -17.67
CA THR A 656 -14.62 -55.97 -18.46
C THR A 656 -14.54 -54.97 -19.62
N PHE A 657 -13.38 -54.39 -19.91
CA PHE A 657 -13.24 -53.42 -21.01
C PHE A 657 -13.36 -54.08 -22.41
N ASP A 658 -13.40 -55.42 -22.46
CA ASP A 658 -13.60 -56.21 -23.68
C ASP A 658 -15.07 -56.27 -24.13
N THR A 659 -16.05 -56.03 -23.24
CA THR A 659 -17.48 -56.14 -23.58
C THR A 659 -18.11 -54.85 -24.13
N LEU A 660 -17.35 -53.77 -24.30
CA LEU A 660 -17.81 -52.50 -24.88
C LEU A 660 -17.58 -52.38 -26.40
N PHE A 661 -17.05 -53.42 -27.04
CA PHE A 661 -16.76 -53.46 -28.48
C PHE A 661 -17.76 -54.27 -29.32
N GLU A 662 -18.80 -54.84 -28.72
CA GLU A 662 -19.89 -55.52 -29.42
C GLU A 662 -21.24 -54.85 -29.11
N ASN A 663 -21.47 -53.70 -29.77
CA ASN A 663 -22.76 -53.21 -30.30
C ASN A 663 -22.60 -51.79 -30.84
#